data_AF-L1J873-F1
#
_entry.id   AF-L1J873-F1
#
_cell.length_a   1.000
_cell.length_b   1.000
_cell.length_c   1.000
_cell.angle_alpha   90.00
_cell.angle_beta   90.00
_cell.angle_gamma   90.00
#
_symmetry.space_group_name_H-M   'P 1'
#
loop_
_entity.id
_entity.type
_entity.pdbx_description
1 polymer ?
#
loop_
_entity_poly.entity_id
_entity_poly.type
_entity_poly.pdbx_seq_one_letter_code
_entity_poly.pdbx_strand_id
1 'polypeptide(L)'
;MAAKSDVEKLLEEVQITSKSWLGDELISALSSEDLEGLDDEWADGQDSDLDDISSLTFSDISLAKPSRAAKADDDYRHLTSKSDSKKGDKDEIIKLRAQLEELRNQNEILEFKLNHAHRRREDDINQVREKQLKPALETISQLERMRDKWKEDEKIRKEDFLHALEISQRDYQEIQSVPPENRDLKQEVALHVWERIAEVQKGRTAARREADALRESLNLANAELRDVHGRWEESEKIANARYVEYSQNLKTWQEKCSNLQRNLDALNEAITLHEERSRRCDEAEAREKRTAQELNNAAIRVGELEAVIATLQNEMKNVMEDSQEKTRVSSILQLDKDYLQKENADLLSRCQKAEEKLEKKAFKVKELQRSKEQLELQMREQQILTVTSNEERIQSQIAALQERAQQEIGEIKKNTAEFYERQNQALLDAKEEALSELERLRKRLSDVEKAKELAVREHLELVSTFESRVGEARSQAKIKAAELERAHIAQEDAQALIRQLRLEAEMYREKVELLRTELSSLQTSSATRITELEAQVTNNDAKLKLFESIESDLVTMTDDMKGTLSYPEYVLQSDSRALGKISSYDHSRRIAQAMSLARKVMEQQKEIAGLKQTIDEQESHIARISAELSQTSSLLSKSPQPQDVLIQAICARDEELKVLRADMKRIKSVHNLLKEERDALSSQCEQLKSDLNKLSRVKKASEDVQAAIGQLQFQQELNMQRIQEIRKVETKSSDSIRLKENQPHAIWFTKLKNRK
;
A
#
# COMPACT_ATOMS: atom_id res chain seq x y z
N MET A 1 99.73 -9.60 -29.87
CA MET A 1 99.52 -10.56 -28.75
C MET A 1 99.82 -9.86 -27.43
N ALA A 2 98.92 -8.98 -27.00
CA ALA A 2 98.89 -8.32 -25.69
C ALA A 2 97.47 -7.71 -25.50
N ALA A 3 96.44 -8.47 -25.85
CA ALA A 3 95.04 -8.03 -25.84
C ALA A 3 94.08 -9.17 -25.41
N LYS A 4 94.59 -10.11 -24.60
CA LYS A 4 93.82 -11.21 -24.00
C LYS A 4 94.01 -11.32 -22.48
N SER A 5 94.70 -10.38 -21.83
CA SER A 5 95.00 -10.41 -20.40
C SER A 5 94.32 -9.31 -19.58
N ASP A 6 93.75 -8.28 -20.23
CA ASP A 6 93.15 -7.13 -19.53
C ASP A 6 91.61 -7.21 -19.45
N VAL A 7 91.01 -8.17 -20.17
CA VAL A 7 89.55 -8.43 -20.13
C VAL A 7 89.19 -9.43 -19.02
N GLU A 8 90.13 -10.27 -18.58
CA GLU A 8 89.91 -11.20 -17.45
C GLU A 8 90.21 -10.57 -16.08
N LYS A 9 90.92 -9.44 -16.01
CA LYS A 9 91.16 -8.71 -14.75
C LYS A 9 90.05 -7.71 -14.36
N LEU A 10 89.26 -7.24 -15.31
CA LEU A 10 88.12 -6.33 -15.02
C LEU A 10 86.83 -7.07 -14.62
N LEU A 11 86.80 -8.40 -14.76
CA LEU A 11 85.66 -9.25 -14.36
C LEU A 11 85.81 -9.85 -12.94
N GLU A 12 86.99 -9.75 -12.32
CA GLU A 12 87.23 -10.17 -10.92
C GLU A 12 87.23 -9.00 -9.92
N GLU A 13 87.29 -7.73 -10.36
CA GLU A 13 87.26 -6.55 -9.48
C GLU A 13 85.87 -5.94 -9.24
N VAL A 14 84.78 -6.54 -9.76
CA VAL A 14 83.39 -6.12 -9.47
C VAL A 14 82.68 -7.06 -8.48
N GLN A 15 83.33 -8.16 -8.08
CA GLN A 15 82.98 -8.80 -6.81
C GLN A 15 83.64 -8.03 -5.66
N ILE A 16 82.79 -7.55 -4.75
CA ILE A 16 83.09 -6.74 -3.55
C ILE A 16 82.99 -5.23 -3.81
N THR A 17 81.78 -4.73 -4.06
CA THR A 17 81.21 -3.56 -3.36
C THR A 17 79.70 -3.45 -3.67
N SER A 18 78.91 -4.35 -3.10
CA SER A 18 77.47 -4.15 -2.91
C SER A 18 77.00 -5.03 -1.75
N LYS A 19 77.29 -4.56 -0.53
CA LYS A 19 76.52 -4.91 0.65
C LYS A 19 76.27 -3.63 1.43
N SER A 20 74.98 -3.45 1.69
CA SER A 20 74.32 -2.47 2.54
C SER A 20 74.56 -1.00 2.19
N TRP A 21 73.49 -0.36 1.73
CA TRP A 21 72.82 0.75 2.42
C TRP A 21 71.48 0.99 1.70
N LEU A 22 70.38 0.96 2.46
CA LEU A 22 69.07 1.56 2.19
C LEU A 22 68.41 1.15 0.86
N GLY A 23 67.35 0.35 0.81
CA GLY A 23 66.14 0.45 1.62
C GLY A 23 64.98 0.55 0.65
N ASP A 24 64.37 -0.58 0.30
CA ASP A 24 63.07 -0.59 -0.36
C ASP A 24 61.98 -0.54 0.72
N GLU A 25 61.79 0.66 1.26
CA GLU A 25 60.50 1.11 1.76
C GLU A 25 59.90 2.06 0.71
N LEU A 26 59.02 1.51 -0.11
CA LEU A 26 57.90 2.23 -0.71
C LEU A 26 56.69 1.29 -0.72
N ILE A 27 56.04 1.25 0.45
CA ILE A 27 54.60 1.44 0.68
C ILE A 27 53.65 0.61 -0.22
N SER A 28 53.02 -0.45 0.29
CA SER A 28 51.88 -0.49 1.24
C SER A 28 50.57 0.14 0.74
N ALA A 29 49.57 -0.72 0.52
CA ALA A 29 48.14 -0.50 0.75
C ALA A 29 47.51 -1.92 0.66
N LEU A 30 46.91 -2.54 1.67
CA LEU A 30 46.17 -2.05 2.83
C LEU A 30 46.25 -3.08 3.99
N SER A 31 46.56 -2.61 5.21
CA SER A 31 45.98 -3.11 6.47
C SER A 31 44.55 -2.56 6.57
N SER A 32 43.62 -2.96 7.44
CA SER A 32 43.57 -3.66 8.73
C SER A 32 42.08 -4.04 8.86
N GLU A 33 41.69 -5.26 9.22
CA GLU A 33 41.54 -5.73 10.60
C GLU A 33 40.35 -5.07 11.33
N ASP A 34 39.28 -5.86 11.49
CA ASP A 34 38.32 -5.91 12.60
C ASP A 34 37.49 -7.19 12.39
N LEU A 35 37.76 -8.25 13.18
CA LEU A 35 36.99 -8.65 14.37
C LEU A 35 35.63 -9.31 14.06
N GLU A 36 35.54 -10.54 14.58
CA GLU A 36 34.34 -11.21 15.10
C GLU A 36 33.27 -11.73 14.13
N GLY A 37 33.15 -13.07 14.13
CA GLY A 37 31.90 -13.66 14.60
C GLY A 37 30.94 -14.24 13.56
N LEU A 38 30.36 -15.37 13.99
CA LEU A 38 29.15 -16.03 13.53
C LEU A 38 29.26 -17.10 12.42
N ASP A 39 29.29 -18.32 12.94
CA ASP A 39 28.54 -19.48 12.47
C ASP A 39 27.09 -19.19 12.05
N ASP A 40 26.58 -20.17 11.29
CA ASP A 40 25.20 -20.65 11.18
C ASP A 40 24.21 -20.11 10.13
N GLU A 41 23.61 -21.12 9.48
CA GLU A 41 22.35 -21.15 8.73
C GLU A 41 22.38 -20.42 7.36
N TRP A 42 21.95 -21.00 6.25
CA TRP A 42 20.69 -21.71 6.03
C TRP A 42 20.82 -22.85 5.02
N ALA A 43 20.34 -24.02 5.43
CA ALA A 43 19.74 -25.00 4.54
C ALA A 43 18.33 -24.51 4.18
N ASP A 44 18.00 -24.50 2.88
CA ASP A 44 16.72 -24.98 2.38
C ASP A 44 16.73 -24.91 0.85
N GLY A 45 16.55 -26.08 0.23
CA GLY A 45 16.46 -26.25 -1.21
C GLY A 45 15.52 -27.39 -1.52
N GLN A 46 14.23 -27.18 -1.23
CA GLN A 46 13.14 -28.01 -1.70
C GLN A 46 12.49 -27.38 -2.93
N ASP A 47 12.29 -28.24 -3.93
CA ASP A 47 11.18 -28.31 -4.88
C ASP A 47 10.94 -27.09 -5.79
N SER A 48 10.52 -27.21 -7.04
CA SER A 48 10.33 -28.27 -8.03
C SER A 48 10.00 -27.49 -9.33
N ASP A 49 9.71 -28.19 -10.42
CA ASP A 49 9.14 -27.64 -11.67
C ASP A 49 10.17 -27.19 -12.71
N LEU A 50 10.71 -28.19 -13.41
CA LEU A 50 11.12 -28.05 -14.81
C LEU A 50 10.77 -29.35 -15.54
N ASP A 51 9.49 -29.49 -15.83
CA ASP A 51 9.00 -30.36 -16.91
C ASP A 51 9.01 -29.58 -18.24
N ASP A 52 9.02 -30.35 -19.33
CA ASP A 52 8.96 -29.99 -20.74
C ASP A 52 10.28 -29.58 -21.40
N ILE A 53 10.98 -30.57 -21.97
CA ILE A 53 10.97 -30.83 -23.43
C ILE A 53 11.66 -32.19 -23.66
N SER A 54 10.83 -33.21 -23.88
CA SER A 54 11.23 -34.39 -24.64
C SER A 54 10.66 -34.25 -26.04
N SER A 55 11.50 -34.24 -27.08
CA SER A 55 11.14 -34.90 -28.32
C SER A 55 12.39 -35.22 -29.17
N LEU A 56 12.50 -36.50 -29.49
CA LEU A 56 12.98 -37.08 -30.74
C LEU A 56 14.50 -37.27 -30.94
N THR A 57 14.93 -38.44 -30.46
CA THR A 57 15.50 -39.55 -31.26
C THR A 57 16.50 -39.20 -32.37
N PHE A 58 17.75 -39.62 -32.17
CA PHE A 58 18.52 -40.24 -33.25
C PHE A 58 19.28 -41.45 -32.71
N SER A 59 18.67 -42.62 -32.90
CA SER A 59 19.37 -43.90 -32.93
C SER A 59 20.25 -43.94 -34.17
N ASP A 60 21.54 -44.20 -33.97
CA ASP A 60 22.21 -45.27 -34.72
C ASP A 60 23.49 -45.70 -34.00
N ILE A 61 23.37 -46.87 -33.38
CA ILE A 61 24.46 -47.69 -32.86
C ILE A 61 24.95 -48.53 -34.03
N SER A 62 26.22 -48.39 -34.41
CA SER A 62 26.94 -49.48 -35.06
C SER A 62 28.24 -49.77 -34.30
N LEU A 63 28.23 -50.92 -33.64
CA LEU A 63 29.36 -51.58 -33.00
C LEU A 63 30.15 -52.35 -34.07
N ALA A 64 31.47 -52.13 -34.15
CA ALA A 64 32.44 -53.18 -34.49
C ALA A 64 33.89 -52.75 -34.18
N LYS A 65 34.58 -53.51 -33.32
CA LYS A 65 36.05 -53.51 -33.12
C LYS A 65 36.72 -54.45 -34.18
N PRO A 66 38.04 -54.78 -34.11
CA PRO A 66 39.20 -54.07 -34.66
C PRO A 66 40.11 -55.00 -35.53
N SER A 67 41.34 -54.54 -35.85
CA SER A 67 42.42 -55.17 -36.67
C SER A 67 42.36 -54.81 -38.16
N ARG A 68 43.47 -54.59 -38.90
CA ARG A 68 44.84 -55.12 -38.79
C ARG A 68 45.81 -54.27 -39.65
N ALA A 69 47.03 -54.09 -39.13
CA ALA A 69 48.34 -54.01 -39.78
C ALA A 69 48.66 -53.04 -40.96
N ALA A 70 49.60 -52.12 -40.67
CA ALA A 70 50.99 -52.07 -41.18
C ALA A 70 51.38 -51.24 -42.43
N LYS A 71 52.55 -50.59 -42.26
CA LYS A 71 53.49 -49.92 -43.20
C LYS A 71 53.03 -48.53 -43.67
N ALA A 72 53.84 -47.48 -43.77
CA ALA A 72 55.28 -47.22 -43.67
C ALA A 72 55.42 -45.76 -43.13
N ASP A 73 56.53 -45.12 -42.79
CA ASP A 73 57.89 -45.10 -43.33
C ASP A 73 58.84 -44.54 -42.26
N ASP A 74 60.12 -44.90 -42.41
CA ASP A 74 61.29 -44.32 -41.77
C ASP A 74 61.46 -42.83 -42.13
N ASP A 75 61.86 -42.00 -41.17
CA ASP A 75 63.17 -41.32 -41.22
C ASP A 75 63.36 -40.34 -40.06
N TYR A 76 64.64 -40.12 -39.74
CA TYR A 76 65.22 -39.17 -38.77
C TYR A 76 65.28 -39.59 -37.30
N ARG A 77 66.34 -40.33 -36.97
CA ARG A 77 67.08 -40.14 -35.72
C ARG A 77 67.91 -38.87 -35.82
N HIS A 78 67.68 -37.91 -34.94
CA HIS A 78 68.67 -37.32 -34.04
C HIS A 78 68.00 -36.21 -33.22
N LEU A 79 68.32 -36.17 -31.92
CA LEU A 79 67.88 -35.21 -30.89
C LEU A 79 66.51 -35.53 -30.26
N THR A 80 66.52 -36.08 -29.04
CA THR A 80 65.69 -35.64 -27.90
C THR A 80 65.78 -36.64 -26.73
N SER A 81 66.75 -36.42 -25.85
CA SER A 81 66.81 -36.99 -24.48
C SER A 81 65.76 -36.39 -23.52
N LYS A 82 64.58 -36.00 -24.04
CA LYS A 82 63.43 -35.45 -23.29
C LYS A 82 62.15 -36.27 -23.49
N SER A 83 62.24 -37.47 -24.08
CA SER A 83 61.08 -38.31 -24.41
C SER A 83 60.82 -39.47 -23.43
N ASP A 84 61.73 -39.76 -22.50
CA ASP A 84 61.57 -40.87 -21.55
C ASP A 84 60.69 -40.51 -20.32
N SER A 85 60.62 -39.23 -19.90
CA SER A 85 59.66 -38.84 -18.83
C SER A 85 58.21 -38.89 -19.32
N LYS A 86 57.96 -38.51 -20.58
CA LYS A 86 56.62 -38.51 -21.18
C LYS A 86 56.07 -39.91 -21.50
N LYS A 87 56.90 -40.95 -21.44
CA LYS A 87 56.46 -42.36 -21.56
C LYS A 87 56.05 -42.94 -20.20
N GLY A 88 56.80 -42.64 -19.13
CA GLY A 88 56.42 -43.02 -17.77
C GLY A 88 55.05 -42.46 -17.37
N ASP A 89 54.81 -41.18 -17.65
CA ASP A 89 53.52 -40.53 -17.39
C ASP A 89 52.36 -41.18 -18.17
N LYS A 90 52.63 -41.66 -19.39
CA LYS A 90 51.61 -42.35 -20.22
C LYS A 90 51.26 -43.74 -19.68
N ASP A 91 52.24 -44.49 -19.21
CA ASP A 91 52.01 -45.83 -18.65
C ASP A 91 51.29 -45.75 -17.30
N GLU A 92 51.56 -44.71 -16.51
CA GLU A 92 50.85 -44.43 -15.26
C GLU A 92 49.40 -43.99 -15.52
N ILE A 93 49.15 -43.15 -16.53
CA ILE A 93 47.80 -42.82 -16.99
C ILE A 93 47.03 -44.07 -17.46
N ILE A 94 47.67 -45.03 -18.12
CA ILE A 94 47.03 -46.28 -18.56
C ILE A 94 46.68 -47.16 -17.35
N LYS A 95 47.56 -47.28 -16.35
CA LYS A 95 47.26 -48.01 -15.11
C LYS A 95 46.12 -47.38 -14.30
N LEU A 96 46.12 -46.05 -14.18
CA LEU A 96 45.04 -45.31 -13.52
C LEU A 96 43.72 -45.46 -14.27
N ARG A 97 43.73 -45.47 -15.61
CA ARG A 97 42.53 -45.76 -16.42
C ARG A 97 42.00 -47.17 -16.20
N ALA A 98 42.89 -48.17 -16.16
CA ALA A 98 42.49 -49.56 -15.89
C ALA A 98 41.93 -49.73 -14.47
N GLN A 99 42.50 -49.04 -13.47
CA GLN A 99 41.96 -49.02 -12.11
C GLN A 99 40.60 -48.31 -12.03
N LEU A 100 40.40 -47.22 -12.76
CA LEU A 100 39.11 -46.55 -12.86
C LEU A 100 38.05 -47.46 -13.53
N GLU A 101 38.44 -48.24 -14.53
CA GLU A 101 37.54 -49.17 -15.22
C GLU A 101 37.17 -50.37 -14.35
N GLU A 102 38.12 -50.89 -13.57
CA GLU A 102 37.85 -51.91 -12.55
C GLU A 102 36.92 -51.39 -11.43
N LEU A 103 37.16 -50.16 -10.94
CA LEU A 103 36.27 -49.53 -9.95
C LEU A 103 34.86 -49.27 -10.52
N ARG A 104 34.75 -48.93 -11.81
CA ARG A 104 33.44 -48.80 -12.48
C ARG A 104 32.71 -50.13 -12.55
N ASN A 105 33.39 -51.21 -12.94
CA ASN A 105 32.79 -52.55 -12.97
C ASN A 105 32.35 -53.00 -11.56
N GLN A 106 33.13 -52.69 -10.53
CA GLN A 106 32.76 -52.97 -9.14
C GLN A 106 31.53 -52.17 -8.70
N ASN A 107 31.44 -50.88 -9.07
CA ASN A 107 30.25 -50.06 -8.82
C ASN A 107 29.02 -50.62 -9.55
N GLU A 108 29.12 -51.00 -10.82
CA GLU A 108 28.02 -51.60 -11.58
C GLU A 108 27.51 -52.90 -10.93
N ILE A 109 28.41 -53.75 -10.43
CA ILE A 109 28.04 -54.98 -9.71
C ILE A 109 27.35 -54.66 -8.37
N LEU A 110 27.83 -53.64 -7.64
CA LEU A 110 27.22 -53.20 -6.40
C LEU A 110 25.83 -52.58 -6.64
N GLU A 111 25.67 -51.77 -7.68
CA GLU A 111 24.38 -51.23 -8.11
C GLU A 111 23.41 -52.35 -8.49
N PHE A 112 23.87 -53.36 -9.23
CA PHE A 112 23.04 -54.52 -9.56
C PHE A 112 22.60 -55.29 -8.30
N LYS A 113 23.51 -55.52 -7.34
CA LYS A 113 23.19 -56.19 -6.06
C LYS A 113 22.22 -55.36 -5.22
N LEU A 114 22.40 -54.04 -5.18
CA LEU A 114 21.53 -53.12 -4.47
C LEU A 114 20.12 -53.14 -5.08
N ASN A 115 20.02 -53.04 -6.41
CA ASN A 115 18.76 -53.11 -7.14
C ASN A 115 18.05 -54.46 -6.94
N HIS A 116 18.79 -55.57 -6.92
CA HIS A 116 18.22 -56.88 -6.62
C HIS A 116 17.72 -57.00 -5.17
N ALA A 117 18.45 -56.41 -4.22
CA ALA A 117 18.00 -56.35 -2.82
C ALA A 117 16.76 -55.46 -2.65
N HIS A 118 16.66 -54.34 -3.38
CA HIS A 118 15.47 -53.50 -3.40
C HIS A 118 14.26 -54.25 -3.96
N ARG A 119 14.40 -54.92 -5.10
CA ARG A 119 13.32 -55.73 -5.68
C ARG A 119 12.82 -56.81 -4.74
N ARG A 120 13.72 -57.53 -4.06
CA ARG A 120 13.30 -58.53 -3.05
C ARG A 120 12.54 -57.91 -1.88
N ARG A 121 13.00 -56.77 -1.38
CA ARG A 121 12.28 -56.04 -0.31
C ARG A 121 10.91 -55.57 -0.78
N GLU A 122 10.80 -55.08 -2.01
CA GLU A 122 9.52 -54.68 -2.62
C GLU A 122 8.58 -55.88 -2.75
N ASP A 123 9.09 -57.03 -3.21
CA ASP A 123 8.32 -58.27 -3.32
C ASP A 123 7.85 -58.77 -1.95
N ASP A 124 8.69 -58.72 -0.93
CA ASP A 124 8.32 -59.08 0.45
C ASP A 124 7.27 -58.12 1.02
N ILE A 125 7.42 -56.81 0.80
CA ILE A 125 6.42 -55.80 1.18
C ILE A 125 5.10 -56.04 0.45
N ASN A 126 5.14 -56.32 -0.84
CA ASN A 126 3.96 -56.62 -1.65
C ASN A 126 3.29 -57.91 -1.18
N GLN A 127 4.06 -58.93 -0.81
CA GLN A 127 3.53 -60.17 -0.29
C GLN A 127 2.87 -59.99 1.09
N VAL A 128 3.42 -59.15 1.98
CA VAL A 128 2.79 -58.78 3.25
C VAL A 128 1.50 -57.98 3.01
N ARG A 129 1.53 -57.01 2.09
CA ARG A 129 0.32 -56.26 1.68
C ARG A 129 -0.76 -57.20 1.14
N GLU A 130 -0.38 -58.18 0.35
CA GLU A 130 -1.32 -59.12 -0.25
C GLU A 130 -1.89 -60.13 0.76
N LYS A 131 -1.04 -60.70 1.63
CA LYS A 131 -1.46 -61.73 2.60
C LYS A 131 -2.16 -61.16 3.83
N GLN A 132 -1.80 -59.96 4.28
CA GLN A 132 -2.31 -59.40 5.53
C GLN A 132 -3.18 -58.16 5.31
N LEU A 133 -2.75 -57.22 4.47
CA LEU A 133 -3.47 -55.95 4.32
C LEU A 133 -4.75 -56.12 3.50
N LYS A 134 -4.74 -56.85 2.38
CA LYS A 134 -5.95 -57.10 1.56
C LYS A 134 -7.09 -57.77 2.34
N PRO A 135 -6.91 -58.91 3.03
CA PRO A 135 -8.00 -59.53 3.77
C PRO A 135 -8.45 -58.67 4.97
N ALA A 136 -7.52 -57.98 5.65
CA ALA A 136 -7.89 -57.03 6.70
C ALA A 136 -8.75 -55.88 6.15
N LEU A 137 -8.38 -55.30 5.00
CA LEU A 137 -9.16 -54.28 4.31
C LEU A 137 -10.53 -54.80 3.83
N GLU A 138 -10.61 -56.05 3.38
CA GLU A 138 -11.88 -56.68 3.01
C GLU A 138 -12.78 -56.88 4.24
N THR A 139 -12.24 -57.34 5.37
CA THR A 139 -13.01 -57.46 6.63
C THR A 139 -13.45 -56.09 7.16
N ILE A 140 -12.59 -55.08 7.09
CA ILE A 140 -12.92 -53.70 7.44
C ILE A 140 -14.05 -53.22 6.51
N SER A 141 -13.91 -53.39 5.20
CA SER A 141 -14.95 -53.00 4.22
C SER A 141 -16.29 -53.70 4.48
N GLN A 142 -16.28 -54.96 4.93
CA GLN A 142 -17.50 -55.69 5.30
C GLN A 142 -18.13 -55.13 6.59
N LEU A 143 -17.32 -54.86 7.62
CA LEU A 143 -17.77 -54.23 8.85
C LEU A 143 -18.27 -52.81 8.61
N GLU A 144 -17.65 -52.07 7.71
CA GLU A 144 -18.11 -50.75 7.28
C GLU A 144 -19.45 -50.83 6.57
N ARG A 145 -19.64 -51.76 5.63
CA ARG A 145 -20.96 -52.00 5.00
C ARG A 145 -22.02 -52.41 6.02
N MET A 146 -21.68 -53.23 7.01
CA MET A 146 -22.62 -53.63 8.07
C MET A 146 -22.98 -52.45 8.98
N ARG A 147 -21.97 -51.66 9.39
CA ARG A 147 -22.15 -50.41 10.14
C ARG A 147 -23.05 -49.45 9.37
N ASP A 148 -22.83 -49.30 8.07
CA ASP A 148 -23.59 -48.38 7.24
C ASP A 148 -25.04 -48.87 7.05
N LYS A 149 -25.25 -50.18 6.91
CA LYS A 149 -26.61 -50.78 6.96
C LYS A 149 -27.30 -50.53 8.29
N TRP A 150 -26.62 -50.75 9.42
CA TRP A 150 -27.21 -50.50 10.74
C TRP A 150 -27.50 -49.03 10.98
N LYS A 151 -26.65 -48.13 10.48
CA LYS A 151 -26.90 -46.68 10.52
C LYS A 151 -28.10 -46.32 9.65
N GLU A 152 -28.24 -46.92 8.47
CA GLU A 152 -29.40 -46.68 7.62
C GLU A 152 -30.68 -47.26 8.27
N ASP A 153 -30.64 -48.46 8.85
CA ASP A 153 -31.78 -49.04 9.58
C ASP A 153 -32.17 -48.21 10.82
N GLU A 154 -31.18 -47.70 11.55
CA GLU A 154 -31.41 -46.80 12.69
C GLU A 154 -32.00 -45.47 12.23
N LYS A 155 -31.51 -44.94 11.10
CA LYS A 155 -32.01 -43.73 10.48
C LYS A 155 -33.44 -43.92 9.96
N ILE A 156 -33.74 -45.01 9.27
CA ILE A 156 -35.10 -45.35 8.81
C ILE A 156 -36.05 -45.46 10.00
N ARG A 157 -35.66 -46.15 11.10
CA ARG A 157 -36.51 -46.22 12.31
C ARG A 157 -36.73 -44.86 12.97
N LYS A 158 -35.71 -44.00 12.98
CA LYS A 158 -35.84 -42.62 13.47
C LYS A 158 -36.73 -41.79 12.54
N GLU A 159 -36.59 -41.93 11.23
CA GLU A 159 -37.42 -41.27 10.22
C GLU A 159 -38.86 -41.75 10.31
N ASP A 160 -39.13 -43.05 10.44
CA ASP A 160 -40.47 -43.61 10.64
C ASP A 160 -41.13 -43.09 11.93
N PHE A 161 -40.37 -43.01 13.03
CA PHE A 161 -40.86 -42.45 14.29
C PHE A 161 -41.12 -40.94 14.21
N LEU A 162 -40.27 -40.20 13.50
CA LEU A 162 -40.43 -38.76 13.29
C LEU A 162 -41.58 -38.46 12.34
N HIS A 163 -41.72 -39.21 11.24
CA HIS A 163 -42.85 -39.12 10.30
C HIS A 163 -44.18 -39.46 10.97
N ALA A 164 -44.20 -40.39 11.94
CA ALA A 164 -45.40 -40.66 12.75
C ALA A 164 -45.79 -39.50 13.69
N LEU A 165 -44.88 -38.57 13.96
CA LEU A 165 -45.10 -37.35 14.76
C LEU A 165 -45.27 -36.09 13.90
N GLU A 166 -45.08 -36.19 12.58
CA GLU A 166 -45.27 -35.08 11.64
C GLU A 166 -46.76 -34.88 11.37
N ILE A 167 -47.29 -33.77 11.90
CA ILE A 167 -48.70 -33.39 11.77
C ILE A 167 -48.83 -32.25 10.76
N SER A 168 -49.83 -32.31 9.89
CA SER A 168 -50.17 -31.22 8.95
C SER A 168 -50.80 -30.03 9.69
N GLN A 169 -50.73 -28.83 9.11
CA GLN A 169 -51.36 -27.64 9.69
C GLN A 169 -52.88 -27.80 9.91
N ARG A 170 -53.56 -28.65 9.13
CA ARG A 170 -54.98 -28.99 9.34
C ARG A 170 -55.17 -29.91 10.55
N ASP A 171 -54.40 -30.98 10.62
CA ASP A 171 -54.45 -31.96 11.71
C ASP A 171 -54.08 -31.33 13.07
N TYR A 172 -53.17 -30.34 13.08
CA TYR A 172 -52.86 -29.53 14.25
C TYR A 172 -54.09 -28.75 14.76
N GLN A 173 -54.84 -28.11 13.85
CA GLN A 173 -56.06 -27.36 14.21
C GLN A 173 -57.18 -28.29 14.69
N GLU A 174 -57.28 -29.48 14.12
CA GLU A 174 -58.25 -30.50 14.54
C GLU A 174 -57.93 -31.04 15.94
N ILE A 175 -56.68 -31.39 16.23
CA ILE A 175 -56.27 -31.89 17.56
C ILE A 175 -56.33 -30.79 18.64
N GLN A 176 -56.02 -29.54 18.27
CA GLN A 176 -56.14 -28.40 19.18
C GLN A 176 -57.61 -28.13 19.58
N SER A 177 -58.58 -28.46 18.72
CA SER A 177 -60.02 -28.32 18.99
C SER A 177 -60.56 -29.35 19.99
N VAL A 178 -59.84 -30.44 20.24
CA VAL A 178 -60.20 -31.47 21.22
C VAL A 178 -59.73 -31.05 22.64
N PRO A 179 -60.58 -31.13 23.68
CA PRO A 179 -60.22 -30.81 25.06
C PRO A 179 -59.06 -31.68 25.60
N PRO A 180 -58.19 -31.13 26.48
CA PRO A 180 -56.97 -31.82 26.94
C PRO A 180 -57.22 -33.12 27.70
N GLU A 181 -58.40 -33.29 28.30
CA GLU A 181 -58.78 -34.51 29.05
C GLU A 181 -59.02 -35.74 28.16
N ASN A 182 -59.20 -35.55 26.84
CA ASN A 182 -59.49 -36.62 25.88
C ASN A 182 -58.38 -36.82 24.83
N ARG A 183 -57.19 -36.23 25.03
CA ARG A 183 -56.06 -36.36 24.08
C ARG A 183 -55.23 -37.61 24.39
N ASP A 184 -54.85 -38.35 23.34
CA ASP A 184 -53.88 -39.43 23.46
C ASP A 184 -52.46 -38.84 23.61
N LEU A 185 -51.57 -39.51 24.36
CA LEU A 185 -50.20 -39.05 24.63
C LEU A 185 -49.43 -38.77 23.33
N LYS A 186 -49.70 -39.56 22.28
CA LYS A 186 -49.12 -39.35 20.94
C LYS A 186 -49.57 -38.04 20.30
N GLN A 187 -50.83 -37.64 20.50
CA GLN A 187 -51.39 -36.40 19.96
C GLN A 187 -50.83 -35.17 20.68
N GLU A 188 -50.63 -35.27 21.99
CA GLU A 188 -50.02 -34.19 22.79
C GLU A 188 -48.53 -34.00 22.47
N VAL A 189 -47.77 -35.10 22.36
CA VAL A 189 -46.35 -35.04 21.95
C VAL A 189 -46.23 -34.45 20.54
N ALA A 190 -47.10 -34.84 19.62
CA ALA A 190 -47.04 -34.37 18.25
C ALA A 190 -47.46 -32.88 18.09
N LEU A 191 -48.37 -32.35 18.94
CA LEU A 191 -48.64 -30.91 19.03
C LEU A 191 -47.40 -30.13 19.46
N HIS A 192 -46.73 -30.56 20.55
CA HIS A 192 -45.52 -29.89 21.03
C HIS A 192 -44.35 -29.98 20.05
N VAL A 193 -44.22 -31.13 19.36
CA VAL A 193 -43.23 -31.29 18.29
C VAL A 193 -43.53 -30.33 17.13
N TRP A 194 -44.78 -30.19 16.71
CA TRP A 194 -45.17 -29.25 15.64
C TRP A 194 -44.92 -27.79 16.04
N GLU A 195 -45.31 -27.38 17.26
CA GLU A 195 -45.05 -26.02 17.77
C GLU A 195 -43.56 -25.72 17.81
N ARG A 196 -42.76 -26.69 18.30
CA ARG A 196 -41.31 -26.54 18.36
C ARG A 196 -40.66 -26.49 16.98
N ILE A 197 -41.13 -27.32 16.04
CA ILE A 197 -40.70 -27.28 14.64
C ILE A 197 -41.07 -25.95 14.00
N ALA A 198 -42.27 -25.42 14.25
CA ALA A 198 -42.72 -24.13 13.72
C ALA A 198 -41.88 -22.96 14.27
N GLU A 199 -41.53 -22.95 15.55
CA GLU A 199 -40.60 -21.99 16.14
C GLU A 199 -39.22 -22.05 15.49
N VAL A 200 -38.67 -23.26 15.35
CA VAL A 200 -37.35 -23.48 14.73
C VAL A 200 -37.37 -23.09 13.25
N GLN A 201 -38.46 -23.38 12.52
CA GLN A 201 -38.62 -22.96 11.13
C GLN A 201 -38.72 -21.43 11.01
N LYS A 202 -39.47 -20.76 11.88
CA LYS A 202 -39.51 -19.29 11.95
C LYS A 202 -38.11 -18.73 12.21
N GLY A 203 -37.39 -19.25 13.21
CA GLY A 203 -36.00 -18.89 13.50
C GLY A 203 -35.07 -19.13 12.31
N ARG A 204 -35.18 -20.27 11.62
CA ARG A 204 -34.39 -20.60 10.43
C ARG A 204 -34.67 -19.66 9.26
N THR A 205 -35.93 -19.27 9.03
CA THR A 205 -36.25 -18.30 7.98
C THR A 205 -35.79 -16.88 8.32
N ALA A 206 -35.85 -16.47 9.58
CA ALA A 206 -35.30 -15.20 10.05
C ALA A 206 -33.77 -15.17 9.86
N ALA A 207 -33.06 -16.19 10.34
CA ALA A 207 -31.62 -16.31 10.16
C ALA A 207 -31.20 -16.40 8.68
N ARG A 208 -31.99 -17.07 7.82
CA ARG A 208 -31.76 -17.06 6.37
C ARG A 208 -31.89 -15.66 5.77
N ARG A 209 -32.94 -14.91 6.12
CA ARG A 209 -33.11 -13.53 5.65
C ARG A 209 -31.98 -12.63 6.11
N GLU A 210 -31.53 -12.77 7.35
CA GLU A 210 -30.36 -12.04 7.86
C GLU A 210 -29.07 -12.44 7.13
N ALA A 211 -28.85 -13.73 6.88
CA ALA A 211 -27.70 -14.21 6.12
C ALA A 211 -27.70 -13.70 4.68
N ASP A 212 -28.85 -13.68 4.01
CA ASP A 212 -28.98 -13.17 2.64
C ASP A 212 -28.81 -11.65 2.59
N ALA A 213 -29.34 -10.89 3.56
CA ALA A 213 -29.10 -9.46 3.69
C ALA A 213 -27.61 -9.14 3.96
N LEU A 214 -26.95 -9.94 4.80
CA LEU A 214 -25.51 -9.82 5.03
C LEU A 214 -24.70 -10.15 3.77
N ARG A 215 -25.08 -11.19 3.00
CA ARG A 215 -24.45 -11.51 1.71
C ARG A 215 -24.62 -10.40 0.68
N GLU A 216 -25.80 -9.79 0.60
CA GLU A 216 -26.03 -8.64 -0.28
C GLU A 216 -25.17 -7.45 0.14
N SER A 217 -25.07 -7.15 1.45
CA SER A 217 -24.19 -6.09 1.96
C SER A 217 -22.71 -6.37 1.66
N LEU A 218 -22.28 -7.63 1.78
CA LEU A 218 -20.92 -8.06 1.46
C LEU A 218 -20.64 -7.96 -0.04
N ASN A 219 -21.61 -8.33 -0.89
CA ASN A 219 -21.50 -8.22 -2.33
C ASN A 219 -21.42 -6.76 -2.79
N LEU A 220 -22.19 -5.86 -2.16
CA LEU A 220 -22.09 -4.42 -2.40
C LEU A 220 -20.73 -3.88 -1.97
N ALA A 221 -20.25 -4.20 -0.77
CA ALA A 221 -18.93 -3.81 -0.31
C ALA A 221 -17.81 -4.35 -1.23
N ASN A 222 -17.93 -5.59 -1.70
CA ASN A 222 -16.99 -6.20 -2.66
C ASN A 222 -17.06 -5.55 -4.05
N ALA A 223 -18.23 -5.05 -4.48
CA ALA A 223 -18.34 -4.28 -5.71
C ALA A 223 -17.66 -2.91 -5.56
N GLU A 224 -17.89 -2.21 -4.46
CA GLU A 224 -17.23 -0.94 -4.15
C GLU A 224 -15.70 -1.10 -4.05
N LEU A 225 -15.22 -2.17 -3.41
CA LEU A 225 -13.79 -2.49 -3.35
C LEU A 225 -13.20 -2.74 -4.74
N ARG A 226 -13.91 -3.45 -5.62
CA ARG A 226 -13.46 -3.66 -7.01
C ARG A 226 -13.41 -2.35 -7.79
N ASP A 227 -14.38 -1.46 -7.61
CA ASP A 227 -14.40 -0.14 -8.26
C ASP A 227 -13.28 0.78 -7.74
N VAL A 228 -12.98 0.73 -6.44
CA VAL A 228 -11.83 1.45 -5.86
C VAL A 228 -10.53 0.87 -6.40
N HIS A 229 -10.40 -0.45 -6.44
CA HIS A 229 -9.22 -1.13 -6.97
C HIS A 229 -8.99 -0.80 -8.45
N GLY A 230 -10.02 -0.85 -9.28
CA GLY A 230 -9.93 -0.48 -10.70
C GLY A 230 -9.52 0.99 -10.90
N ARG A 231 -10.01 1.91 -10.05
CA ARG A 231 -9.55 3.32 -10.07
C ARG A 231 -8.08 3.47 -9.66
N TRP A 232 -7.64 2.67 -8.69
CA TRP A 232 -6.24 2.65 -8.26
C TRP A 232 -5.32 2.09 -9.35
N GLU A 233 -5.68 0.98 -9.99
CA GLU A 233 -4.93 0.39 -11.12
C GLU A 233 -4.83 1.37 -12.30
N GLU A 234 -5.91 2.09 -12.62
CA GLU A 234 -5.90 3.08 -13.70
C GLU A 234 -4.97 4.26 -13.35
N SER A 235 -5.01 4.72 -12.09
CA SER A 235 -4.09 5.75 -11.60
C SER A 235 -2.62 5.28 -11.65
N GLU A 236 -2.36 4.02 -11.31
CA GLU A 236 -1.03 3.42 -11.39
C GLU A 236 -0.55 3.30 -12.84
N LYS A 237 -1.41 2.85 -13.76
CA LYS A 237 -1.10 2.82 -15.21
C LYS A 237 -0.75 4.21 -15.75
N ILE A 238 -1.51 5.24 -15.37
CA ILE A 238 -1.22 6.63 -15.76
C ILE A 238 0.11 7.11 -15.16
N ALA A 239 0.39 6.78 -13.89
CA ALA A 239 1.65 7.14 -13.24
C ALA A 239 2.85 6.45 -13.92
N ASN A 240 2.72 5.15 -14.22
CA ASN A 240 3.75 4.38 -14.94
C ASN A 240 3.96 4.89 -16.36
N ALA A 241 2.88 5.25 -17.09
CA ALA A 241 3.00 5.86 -18.42
C ALA A 241 3.78 7.18 -18.35
N ARG A 242 3.47 8.05 -17.38
CA ARG A 242 4.22 9.29 -17.15
C ARG A 242 5.67 9.04 -16.78
N TYR A 243 5.94 8.04 -15.94
CA TYR A 243 7.30 7.65 -15.57
C TYR A 243 8.12 7.20 -16.79
N VAL A 244 7.52 6.38 -17.67
CA VAL A 244 8.15 5.96 -18.93
C VAL A 244 8.41 7.16 -19.83
N GLU A 245 7.45 8.08 -19.98
CA GLU A 245 7.66 9.32 -20.74
C GLU A 245 8.79 10.19 -20.16
N TYR A 246 8.84 10.36 -18.83
CA TYR A 246 9.94 11.11 -18.18
C TYR A 246 11.29 10.43 -18.36
N SER A 247 11.35 9.09 -18.27
CA SER A 247 12.57 8.31 -18.51
C SER A 247 13.05 8.46 -19.95
N GLN A 248 12.15 8.38 -20.94
CA GLN A 248 12.48 8.61 -22.34
C GLN A 248 12.95 10.04 -22.58
N ASN A 249 12.24 11.04 -22.03
CA ASN A 249 12.66 12.43 -22.13
C ASN A 249 14.05 12.65 -21.52
N LEU A 250 14.34 12.07 -20.36
CA LEU A 250 15.65 12.15 -19.73
C LEU A 250 16.74 11.55 -20.62
N LYS A 251 16.50 10.37 -21.23
CA LYS A 251 17.44 9.76 -22.19
C LYS A 251 17.69 10.68 -23.39
N THR A 252 16.64 11.26 -23.99
CA THR A 252 16.82 12.19 -25.12
C THR A 252 17.59 13.46 -24.72
N TRP A 253 17.41 13.96 -23.50
CA TRP A 253 18.19 15.09 -22.99
C TRP A 253 19.64 14.72 -22.73
N GLN A 254 19.90 13.54 -22.17
CA GLN A 254 21.25 13.01 -21.99
C GLN A 254 21.97 12.83 -23.33
N GLU A 255 21.29 12.32 -24.35
CA GLU A 255 21.82 12.21 -25.72
C GLU A 255 22.14 13.57 -26.32
N LYS A 256 21.25 14.57 -26.14
CA LYS A 256 21.50 15.96 -26.58
C LYS A 256 22.71 16.57 -25.87
N CYS A 257 22.82 16.40 -24.55
CA CYS A 257 23.97 16.87 -23.78
C CYS A 257 25.26 16.18 -24.24
N SER A 258 25.23 14.87 -24.46
CA SER A 258 26.39 14.12 -24.98
C SER A 258 26.78 14.58 -26.38
N ASN A 259 25.82 14.87 -27.26
CA ASN A 259 26.10 15.40 -28.60
C ASN A 259 26.67 16.83 -28.56
N LEU A 260 26.14 17.69 -27.69
CA LEU A 260 26.69 19.03 -27.47
C LEU A 260 28.12 18.96 -26.91
N GLN A 261 28.39 18.02 -26.00
CA GLN A 261 29.72 17.78 -25.47
C GLN A 261 30.68 17.34 -26.59
N ARG A 262 30.30 16.37 -27.42
CA ARG A 262 31.11 15.95 -28.59
C ARG A 262 31.37 17.09 -29.56
N ASN A 263 30.38 17.97 -29.78
CA ASN A 263 30.56 19.14 -30.64
C ASN A 263 31.51 20.18 -30.02
N LEU A 264 31.46 20.37 -28.70
CA LEU A 264 32.41 21.23 -27.98
C LEU A 264 33.82 20.66 -28.05
N ASP A 265 33.98 19.35 -27.84
CA ASP A 265 35.28 18.67 -27.93
C ASP A 265 35.86 18.80 -29.35
N ALA A 266 35.04 18.59 -30.40
CA ALA A 266 35.45 18.76 -31.79
C ALA A 266 35.83 20.22 -32.14
N LEU A 267 35.12 21.21 -31.58
CA LEU A 267 35.48 22.62 -31.73
C LEU A 267 36.78 22.96 -31.01
N ASN A 268 36.99 22.41 -29.81
CA ASN A 268 38.24 22.58 -29.07
C ASN A 268 39.42 21.95 -29.83
N GLU A 269 39.27 20.76 -30.39
CA GLU A 269 40.27 20.14 -31.28
C GLU A 269 40.55 20.99 -32.53
N ALA A 270 39.53 21.61 -33.11
CA ALA A 270 39.74 22.52 -34.24
C ALA A 270 40.52 23.78 -33.80
N ILE A 271 40.22 24.33 -32.63
CA ILE A 271 40.94 25.48 -32.06
C ILE A 271 42.40 25.14 -31.81
N THR A 272 42.70 24.01 -31.14
CA THR A 272 44.09 23.60 -30.87
C THR A 272 44.86 23.38 -32.18
N LEU A 273 44.21 22.80 -33.20
CA LEU A 273 44.83 22.61 -34.51
C LEU A 273 45.05 23.95 -35.26
N HIS A 274 44.18 24.94 -35.07
CA HIS A 274 44.39 26.30 -35.56
C HIS A 274 45.52 27.02 -34.82
N GLU A 275 45.64 26.87 -33.50
CA GLU A 275 46.74 27.39 -32.69
C GLU A 275 48.08 26.76 -33.10
N GLU A 276 48.12 25.45 -33.31
CA GLU A 276 49.30 24.75 -33.83
C GLU A 276 49.69 25.25 -35.22
N ARG A 277 48.71 25.48 -36.11
CA ARG A 277 48.96 26.07 -37.43
C ARG A 277 49.51 27.50 -37.32
N SER A 278 48.93 28.33 -36.43
CA SER A 278 49.43 29.68 -36.17
C SER A 278 50.88 29.65 -35.68
N ARG A 279 51.18 28.79 -34.71
CA ARG A 279 52.53 28.60 -34.17
C ARG A 279 53.52 28.17 -35.26
N ARG A 280 53.12 27.28 -36.18
CA ARG A 280 53.95 26.88 -37.34
C ARG A 280 54.20 28.05 -38.30
N CYS A 281 53.22 28.92 -38.52
CA CYS A 281 53.40 30.15 -39.30
C CYS A 281 54.37 31.11 -38.62
N ASP A 282 54.22 31.35 -37.31
CA ASP A 282 55.12 32.21 -36.52
C ASP A 282 56.57 31.70 -36.55
N GLU A 283 56.77 30.39 -36.44
CA GLU A 283 58.08 29.76 -36.57
C GLU A 283 58.67 29.91 -37.97
N ALA A 284 57.84 29.84 -39.02
CA ALA A 284 58.29 30.05 -40.40
C ALA A 284 58.73 31.50 -40.63
N GLU A 285 57.96 32.49 -40.14
CA GLU A 285 58.35 33.90 -40.19
C GLU A 285 59.65 34.17 -39.42
N ALA A 286 59.84 33.53 -38.26
CA ALA A 286 61.08 33.64 -37.50
C ALA A 286 62.28 33.05 -38.25
N ARG A 287 62.10 31.92 -38.95
CA ARG A 287 63.14 31.34 -39.82
C ARG A 287 63.48 32.27 -40.98
N GLU A 288 62.48 32.85 -41.65
CA GLU A 288 62.68 33.80 -42.75
C GLU A 288 63.51 35.02 -42.29
N LYS A 289 63.15 35.63 -41.15
CA LYS A 289 63.91 36.75 -40.55
C LYS A 289 65.37 36.39 -40.27
N ARG A 290 65.65 35.18 -39.76
CA ARG A 290 67.02 34.70 -39.52
C ARG A 290 67.80 34.56 -40.83
N THR A 291 67.20 33.93 -41.84
CA THR A 291 67.86 33.77 -43.15
C THR A 291 68.11 35.11 -43.83
N ALA A 292 67.22 36.09 -43.68
CA ALA A 292 67.42 37.44 -44.18
C ALA A 292 68.59 38.16 -43.47
N GLN A 293 68.73 37.98 -42.15
CA GLN A 293 69.88 38.50 -41.39
C GLN A 293 71.20 37.85 -41.81
N GLU A 294 71.21 36.52 -42.02
CA GLU A 294 72.39 35.79 -42.51
C GLU A 294 72.82 36.27 -43.91
N LEU A 295 71.86 36.52 -44.81
CA LEU A 295 72.11 37.03 -46.16
C LEU A 295 72.72 38.45 -46.12
N ASN A 296 72.21 39.31 -45.23
CA ASN A 296 72.76 40.66 -45.04
C ASN A 296 74.20 40.63 -44.48
N ASN A 297 74.48 39.75 -43.52
CA ASN A 297 75.81 39.58 -42.96
C ASN A 297 76.81 39.04 -44.01
N ALA A 298 76.37 38.13 -44.88
CA ALA A 298 77.18 37.64 -45.99
C ALA A 298 77.51 38.74 -47.00
N ALA A 299 76.55 39.62 -47.31
CA ALA A 299 76.79 40.77 -48.21
C ALA A 299 77.84 41.75 -47.67
N ILE A 300 77.81 42.04 -46.37
CA ILE A 300 78.84 42.89 -45.71
C ILE A 300 80.24 42.26 -45.86
N ARG A 301 80.34 40.94 -45.67
CA ARG A 301 81.61 40.22 -45.73
C ARG A 301 82.21 40.14 -47.13
N VAL A 302 81.38 40.10 -48.17
CA VAL A 302 81.83 40.19 -49.56
C VAL A 302 82.45 41.57 -49.83
N GLY A 303 81.83 42.66 -49.35
CA GLY A 303 82.38 44.01 -49.48
C GLY A 303 83.73 44.21 -48.79
N GLU A 304 83.95 43.59 -47.64
CA GLU A 304 85.25 43.60 -46.94
C GLU A 304 86.36 42.90 -47.75
N LEU A 305 86.03 41.78 -48.40
CA LEU A 305 87.00 41.02 -49.21
C LEU A 305 87.36 41.74 -50.51
N GLU A 306 86.42 42.44 -51.13
CA GLU A 306 86.68 43.27 -52.31
C GLU A 306 87.67 44.41 -51.99
N ALA A 307 87.60 45.00 -50.79
CA ALA A 307 88.54 46.03 -50.35
C ALA A 307 89.98 45.51 -50.16
N VAL A 308 90.15 44.26 -49.71
CA VAL A 308 91.47 43.63 -49.50
C VAL A 308 92.14 43.26 -50.83
N ILE A 309 91.38 42.91 -51.86
CA ILE A 309 91.93 42.59 -53.19
C ILE A 309 92.56 43.83 -53.83
N ALA A 310 91.98 45.02 -53.60
CA ALA A 310 92.48 46.28 -54.14
C ALA A 310 93.84 46.70 -53.54
N THR A 311 94.11 46.38 -52.27
CA THR A 311 95.38 46.74 -51.62
C THR A 311 96.54 45.88 -52.10
N LEU A 312 96.33 44.58 -52.29
CA LEU A 312 97.34 43.63 -52.77
C LEU A 312 97.81 43.90 -54.21
N GLN A 313 96.95 44.47 -55.06
CA GLN A 313 97.30 44.82 -56.43
C GLN A 313 98.31 45.98 -56.54
N ASN A 314 98.37 46.87 -55.54
CA ASN A 314 99.32 47.99 -55.52
C ASN A 314 100.73 47.57 -55.07
N GLU A 315 100.85 46.57 -54.21
CA GLU A 315 102.14 46.09 -53.69
C GLU A 315 102.97 45.35 -54.76
N MET A 316 102.30 44.65 -55.68
CA MET A 316 102.95 43.88 -56.76
C MET A 316 103.69 44.76 -57.78
N LYS A 317 103.33 46.04 -57.89
CA LYS A 317 103.90 46.97 -58.88
C LYS A 317 105.28 47.50 -58.49
N ASN A 318 105.54 47.64 -57.19
CA ASN A 318 106.78 48.23 -56.66
C ASN A 318 107.98 47.26 -56.68
N VAL A 319 107.73 45.95 -56.71
CA VAL A 319 108.80 44.92 -56.62
C VAL A 319 109.53 44.70 -57.96
N MET A 320 108.96 45.12 -59.10
CA MET A 320 109.60 44.92 -60.41
C MET A 320 110.76 45.89 -60.71
N GLU A 321 110.81 47.06 -60.07
CA GLU A 321 111.77 48.12 -60.43
C GLU A 321 113.18 47.87 -59.84
N ASP A 322 113.28 47.21 -58.68
CA ASP A 322 114.55 46.95 -57.97
C ASP A 322 115.42 45.85 -58.61
N SER A 323 114.90 45.09 -59.58
CA SER A 323 115.59 43.93 -60.17
C SER A 323 116.63 44.28 -61.24
N GLN A 324 116.64 45.51 -61.79
CA GLN A 324 117.44 45.83 -62.99
C GLN A 324 118.83 46.44 -62.71
N GLU A 325 119.09 46.97 -61.50
CA GLU A 325 120.34 47.66 -61.15
C GLU A 325 121.52 46.69 -60.92
N LYS A 326 121.24 45.47 -60.46
CA LYS A 326 122.25 44.55 -59.90
C LYS A 326 123.05 43.74 -60.92
N THR A 327 122.70 43.75 -62.21
CA THR A 327 123.36 42.96 -63.26
C THR A 327 124.63 43.58 -63.85
N ARG A 328 124.91 44.88 -63.61
CA ARG A 328 126.06 45.56 -64.25
C ARG A 328 127.38 45.52 -63.47
N VAL A 329 127.35 45.32 -62.16
CA VAL A 329 128.57 45.45 -61.31
C VAL A 329 129.37 44.14 -61.22
N SER A 330 128.76 43.00 -61.56
CA SER A 330 129.35 41.67 -61.37
C SER A 330 130.36 41.24 -62.44
N SER A 331 130.55 41.98 -63.52
CA SER A 331 131.23 41.44 -64.71
C SER A 331 132.74 41.65 -64.75
N ILE A 332 133.33 42.43 -63.83
CA ILE A 332 134.75 42.78 -63.96
C ILE A 332 135.53 42.29 -62.74
N LEU A 333 136.11 41.12 -62.93
CA LEU A 333 137.54 40.89 -62.68
C LEU A 333 138.12 41.16 -61.29
N GLN A 334 137.36 41.00 -60.23
CA GLN A 334 137.91 40.31 -59.06
C GLN A 334 137.44 38.85 -59.01
N LEU A 335 137.15 38.33 -60.21
CA LEU A 335 137.33 36.95 -60.60
C LEU A 335 138.73 36.44 -60.22
N ASP A 336 138.80 35.13 -60.09
CA ASP A 336 139.97 34.28 -59.87
C ASP A 336 140.62 34.29 -58.48
N LYS A 337 140.94 35.42 -57.85
CA LYS A 337 141.59 35.35 -56.50
C LYS A 337 140.60 35.19 -55.35
N ASP A 338 139.46 35.86 -55.45
CA ASP A 338 138.35 35.65 -54.53
C ASP A 338 137.68 34.30 -54.77
N TYR A 339 137.87 33.62 -55.91
CA TYR A 339 137.06 32.43 -56.25
C TYR A 339 137.31 31.27 -55.28
N LEU A 340 138.54 31.03 -54.84
CA LEU A 340 138.88 29.93 -53.93
C LEU A 340 138.67 30.27 -52.44
N GLN A 341 138.83 31.55 -52.04
CA GLN A 341 138.47 32.01 -50.70
C GLN A 341 136.97 32.26 -50.54
N LYS A 342 136.26 32.60 -51.63
CA LYS A 342 134.80 32.56 -51.74
C LYS A 342 134.29 31.13 -51.72
N GLU A 343 134.88 30.15 -52.40
CA GLU A 343 134.34 28.77 -52.34
C GLU A 343 134.33 28.20 -50.90
N ASN A 344 135.39 28.45 -50.13
CA ASN A 344 135.45 27.99 -48.73
C ASN A 344 134.55 28.84 -47.80
N ALA A 345 134.49 30.16 -48.00
CA ALA A 345 133.54 31.03 -47.30
C ALA A 345 132.07 30.82 -47.74
N ASP A 346 131.83 30.32 -48.96
CA ASP A 346 130.53 30.00 -49.56
C ASP A 346 130.05 28.64 -49.07
N LEU A 347 130.94 27.67 -48.85
CA LEU A 347 130.58 26.42 -48.18
C LEU A 347 130.24 26.67 -46.71
N LEU A 348 131.01 27.50 -45.99
CA LEU A 348 130.65 27.89 -44.62
C LEU A 348 129.39 28.77 -44.57
N SER A 349 129.20 29.71 -45.51
CA SER A 349 127.96 30.49 -45.64
C SER A 349 126.78 29.63 -46.09
N ARG A 350 126.98 28.57 -46.88
CA ARG A 350 125.94 27.59 -47.26
C ARG A 350 125.58 26.68 -46.08
N CYS A 351 126.56 26.25 -45.27
CA CYS A 351 126.32 25.55 -44.02
C CYS A 351 125.56 26.44 -43.04
N GLN A 352 125.99 27.69 -42.82
CA GLN A 352 125.28 28.65 -41.99
C GLN A 352 123.88 28.97 -42.54
N LYS A 353 123.70 29.18 -43.85
CA LYS A 353 122.37 29.37 -44.45
C LYS A 353 121.51 28.12 -44.37
N ALA A 354 122.09 26.93 -44.39
CA ALA A 354 121.37 25.67 -44.23
C ALA A 354 120.98 25.45 -42.76
N GLU A 355 121.86 25.79 -41.82
CA GLU A 355 121.60 25.80 -40.37
C GLU A 355 120.54 26.85 -40.02
N GLU A 356 120.62 28.08 -40.53
CA GLU A 356 119.58 29.10 -40.37
C GLU A 356 118.24 28.65 -40.99
N LYS A 357 118.27 27.96 -42.14
CA LYS A 357 117.06 27.37 -42.72
C LYS A 357 116.52 26.23 -41.86
N LEU A 358 117.39 25.39 -41.30
CA LEU A 358 117.04 24.30 -40.39
C LEU A 358 116.47 24.87 -39.09
N GLU A 359 117.05 25.91 -38.53
CA GLU A 359 116.57 26.64 -37.35
C GLU A 359 115.24 27.34 -37.63
N LYS A 360 115.08 28.00 -38.78
CA LYS A 360 113.79 28.58 -39.20
C LYS A 360 112.72 27.49 -39.36
N LYS A 361 113.06 26.32 -39.90
CA LYS A 361 112.15 25.18 -40.00
C LYS A 361 111.86 24.55 -38.63
N ALA A 362 112.86 24.40 -37.76
CA ALA A 362 112.70 23.89 -36.40
C ALA A 362 111.86 24.84 -35.54
N PHE A 363 112.05 26.15 -35.69
CA PHE A 363 111.21 27.17 -35.08
C PHE A 363 109.77 27.09 -35.62
N LYS A 364 109.59 26.95 -36.94
CA LYS A 364 108.25 26.76 -37.52
C LYS A 364 107.57 25.48 -37.04
N VAL A 365 108.33 24.38 -36.88
CA VAL A 365 107.80 23.13 -36.31
C VAL A 365 107.39 23.32 -34.86
N LYS A 366 108.18 24.04 -34.04
CA LYS A 366 107.81 24.37 -32.66
C LYS A 366 106.58 25.29 -32.59
N GLU A 367 106.45 26.28 -33.48
CA GLU A 367 105.24 27.10 -33.59
C GLU A 367 104.02 26.27 -33.98
N LEU A 368 104.16 25.37 -34.96
CA LEU A 368 103.08 24.48 -35.38
C LEU A 368 102.71 23.46 -34.29
N GLN A 369 103.67 22.97 -33.51
CA GLN A 369 103.42 22.12 -32.35
C GLN A 369 102.67 22.88 -31.25
N ARG A 370 103.10 24.11 -30.91
CA ARG A 370 102.38 24.97 -29.97
C ARG A 370 100.97 25.29 -30.45
N SER A 371 100.79 25.57 -31.75
CA SER A 371 99.49 25.80 -32.35
C SER A 371 98.61 24.54 -32.32
N LYS A 372 99.18 23.36 -32.57
CA LYS A 372 98.48 22.07 -32.45
C LYS A 372 98.05 21.81 -30.99
N GLU A 373 98.93 21.99 -30.03
CA GLU A 373 98.63 21.83 -28.60
C GLU A 373 97.55 22.80 -28.14
N GLN A 374 97.59 24.06 -28.59
CA GLN A 374 96.53 25.04 -28.34
C GLN A 374 95.19 24.62 -28.94
N LEU A 375 95.17 24.12 -30.18
CA LEU A 375 93.94 23.61 -30.80
C LEU A 375 93.42 22.36 -30.07
N GLU A 376 94.28 21.45 -29.65
CA GLU A 376 93.87 20.28 -28.87
C GLU A 376 93.32 20.67 -27.49
N LEU A 377 93.90 21.67 -26.82
CA LEU A 377 93.36 22.22 -25.57
C LEU A 377 91.98 22.85 -25.81
N GLN A 378 91.84 23.68 -26.85
CA GLN A 378 90.55 24.28 -27.22
C GLN A 378 89.49 23.21 -27.54
N MET A 379 89.85 22.14 -28.25
CA MET A 379 88.93 21.05 -28.55
C MET A 379 88.53 20.28 -27.28
N ARG A 380 89.45 20.04 -26.34
CA ARG A 380 89.13 19.43 -25.03
C ARG A 380 88.25 20.35 -24.19
N GLU A 381 88.53 21.64 -24.15
CA GLU A 381 87.72 22.64 -23.45
C GLU A 381 86.30 22.69 -24.04
N GLN A 382 86.16 22.71 -25.36
CA GLN A 382 84.86 22.65 -26.03
C GLN A 382 84.13 21.35 -25.72
N GLN A 383 84.81 20.19 -25.73
CA GLN A 383 84.21 18.92 -25.35
C GLN A 383 83.70 18.95 -23.90
N ILE A 384 84.51 19.44 -22.96
CA ILE A 384 84.10 19.58 -21.55
C ILE A 384 82.88 20.50 -21.45
N LEU A 385 82.91 21.67 -22.07
CA LEU A 385 81.78 22.61 -22.06
C LEU A 385 80.50 22.01 -22.65
N THR A 386 80.60 21.22 -23.72
CA THR A 386 79.44 20.53 -24.28
C THR A 386 78.91 19.42 -23.37
N VAL A 387 79.79 18.70 -22.67
CA VAL A 387 79.38 17.67 -21.71
C VAL A 387 78.72 18.31 -20.50
N THR A 388 79.33 19.33 -19.89
CA THR A 388 78.77 20.03 -18.73
C THR A 388 77.44 20.69 -19.07
N SER A 389 77.33 21.35 -20.22
CA SER A 389 76.05 21.95 -20.65
C SER A 389 74.95 20.90 -20.88
N ASN A 390 75.30 19.72 -21.40
CA ASN A 390 74.35 18.62 -21.53
C ASN A 390 73.98 18.01 -20.19
N GLU A 391 74.93 17.86 -19.26
CA GLU A 391 74.67 17.39 -17.89
C GLU A 391 73.77 18.37 -17.14
N GLU A 392 74.03 19.67 -17.19
CA GLU A 392 73.18 20.72 -16.62
C GLU A 392 71.77 20.70 -17.24
N ARG A 393 71.66 20.49 -18.56
CA ARG A 393 70.37 20.34 -19.25
C ARG A 393 69.62 19.08 -18.78
N ILE A 394 70.32 17.96 -18.58
CA ILE A 394 69.70 16.73 -18.10
C ILE A 394 69.28 16.87 -16.63
N GLN A 395 70.14 17.45 -15.79
CA GLN A 395 69.83 17.70 -14.37
C GLN A 395 68.64 18.64 -14.20
N SER A 396 68.57 19.73 -14.98
CA SER A 396 67.40 20.62 -14.98
C SER A 396 66.13 19.93 -15.48
N GLN A 397 66.22 19.05 -16.49
CA GLN A 397 65.08 18.25 -16.93
C GLN A 397 64.62 17.24 -15.87
N ILE A 398 65.55 16.58 -15.18
CA ILE A 398 65.23 15.67 -14.07
C ILE A 398 64.57 16.44 -12.92
N ALA A 399 65.11 17.59 -12.53
CA ALA A 399 64.54 18.43 -11.49
C ALA A 399 63.12 18.90 -11.85
N ALA A 400 62.91 19.32 -13.10
CA ALA A 400 61.58 19.72 -13.58
C ALA A 400 60.58 18.56 -13.60
N LEU A 401 61.02 17.33 -13.94
CA LEU A 401 60.18 16.15 -13.87
C LEU A 401 59.85 15.76 -12.42
N GLN A 402 60.82 15.84 -11.52
CA GLN A 402 60.61 15.60 -10.08
C GLN A 402 59.63 16.62 -9.50
N GLU A 403 59.77 17.90 -9.83
CA GLU A 403 58.85 18.95 -9.37
C GLU A 403 57.43 18.71 -9.88
N ARG A 404 57.26 18.38 -11.16
CA ARG A 404 55.93 18.01 -11.71
C ARG A 404 55.34 16.79 -11.03
N ALA A 405 56.12 15.73 -10.84
CA ALA A 405 55.66 14.54 -10.13
C ALA A 405 55.26 14.87 -8.68
N GLN A 406 56.01 15.74 -8.00
CA GLN A 406 55.69 16.20 -6.65
C GLN A 406 54.37 17.01 -6.63
N GLN A 407 54.16 17.88 -7.63
CA GLN A 407 52.93 18.65 -7.79
C GLN A 407 51.73 17.73 -8.07
N GLU A 408 51.86 16.79 -9.02
CA GLU A 408 50.82 15.80 -9.33
C GLU A 408 50.47 14.92 -8.12
N ILE A 409 51.47 14.46 -7.36
CA ILE A 409 51.25 13.72 -6.10
C ILE A 409 50.52 14.61 -5.08
N GLY A 410 50.88 15.89 -4.98
CA GLY A 410 50.23 16.86 -4.10
C GLY A 410 48.76 17.07 -4.48
N GLU A 411 48.47 17.23 -5.77
CA GLU A 411 47.12 17.35 -6.31
C GLU A 411 46.29 16.09 -6.09
N ILE A 412 46.86 14.90 -6.33
CA ILE A 412 46.19 13.62 -6.04
C ILE A 412 45.87 13.52 -4.55
N LYS A 413 46.83 13.81 -3.65
CA LYS A 413 46.58 13.79 -2.20
C LYS A 413 45.48 14.78 -1.80
N LYS A 414 45.52 16.00 -2.33
CA LYS A 414 44.47 17.01 -2.09
C LYS A 414 43.10 16.53 -2.60
N ASN A 415 43.02 16.04 -3.84
CA ASN A 415 41.79 15.56 -4.43
C ASN A 415 41.22 14.34 -3.69
N THR A 416 42.06 13.42 -3.25
CA THR A 416 41.62 12.27 -2.43
C THR A 416 41.12 12.73 -1.06
N ALA A 417 41.80 13.67 -0.39
CA ALA A 417 41.34 14.25 0.87
C ALA A 417 39.99 14.97 0.71
N GLU A 418 39.84 15.82 -0.31
CA GLU A 418 38.57 16.50 -0.61
C GLU A 418 37.45 15.50 -0.96
N PHE A 419 37.78 14.42 -1.66
CA PHE A 419 36.81 13.36 -1.98
C PHE A 419 36.30 12.68 -0.70
N TYR A 420 37.20 12.28 0.21
CA TYR A 420 36.82 11.70 1.49
C TYR A 420 36.06 12.69 2.38
N GLU A 421 36.44 13.96 2.40
CA GLU A 421 35.69 14.99 3.13
C GLU A 421 34.26 15.16 2.58
N ARG A 422 34.10 15.22 1.25
CA ARG A 422 32.77 15.27 0.62
C ARG A 422 31.96 14.02 0.92
N GLN A 423 32.57 12.84 0.88
CA GLN A 423 31.90 11.59 1.19
C GLN A 423 31.47 11.54 2.66
N ASN A 424 32.35 11.94 3.58
CA ASN A 424 32.04 12.01 5.00
C ASN A 424 30.92 13.01 5.28
N GLN A 425 30.95 14.18 4.63
CA GLN A 425 29.87 15.17 4.76
C GLN A 425 28.55 14.63 4.21
N ALA A 426 28.56 13.99 3.04
CA ALA A 426 27.36 13.38 2.48
C ALA A 426 26.79 12.26 3.38
N LEU A 427 27.66 11.48 4.03
CA LEU A 427 27.24 10.47 5.01
C LEU A 427 26.66 11.10 6.29
N LEU A 428 27.22 12.21 6.77
CA LEU A 428 26.68 12.96 7.91
C LEU A 428 25.31 13.56 7.57
N ASP A 429 25.18 14.21 6.42
CA ASP A 429 23.91 14.80 5.96
C ASP A 429 22.84 13.71 5.78
N ALA A 430 23.18 12.57 5.18
CA ALA A 430 22.27 11.42 5.04
C ALA A 430 21.86 10.83 6.41
N LYS A 431 22.80 10.79 7.38
CA LYS A 431 22.51 10.37 8.75
C LYS A 431 21.56 11.36 9.43
N GLU A 432 21.78 12.66 9.30
CA GLU A 432 20.92 13.70 9.86
C GLU A 432 19.51 13.66 9.26
N GLU A 433 19.42 13.48 7.94
CA GLU A 433 18.15 13.29 7.24
C GLU A 433 17.39 12.06 7.79
N ALA A 434 18.07 10.90 7.87
CA ALA A 434 17.50 9.68 8.43
C ALA A 434 17.03 9.86 9.90
N LEU A 435 17.82 10.57 10.73
CA LEU A 435 17.43 10.88 12.11
C LEU A 435 16.20 11.79 12.17
N SER A 436 16.11 12.80 11.29
CA SER A 436 14.96 13.70 11.21
C SER A 436 13.69 12.98 10.76
N GLU A 437 13.81 12.03 9.81
CA GLU A 437 12.70 11.18 9.38
C GLU A 437 12.26 10.24 10.50
N LEU A 438 13.21 9.65 11.23
CA LEU A 438 12.95 8.80 12.39
C LEU A 438 12.19 9.58 13.47
N GLU A 439 12.59 10.80 13.78
CA GLU A 439 11.85 11.68 14.71
C GLU A 439 10.45 12.01 14.19
N ARG A 440 10.29 12.28 12.90
CA ARG A 440 8.99 12.53 12.29
C ARG A 440 8.07 11.31 12.39
N LEU A 441 8.60 10.11 12.15
CA LEU A 441 7.88 8.86 12.28
C LEU A 441 7.53 8.55 13.73
N ARG A 442 8.43 8.80 14.70
CA ARG A 442 8.15 8.68 16.14
C ARG A 442 7.03 9.61 16.59
N LYS A 443 7.02 10.87 16.12
CA LYS A 443 5.93 11.82 16.42
C LYS A 443 4.60 11.32 15.85
N ARG A 444 4.57 10.89 14.58
CA ARG A 444 3.37 10.30 13.97
C ARG A 444 2.88 9.06 14.71
N LEU A 445 3.78 8.19 15.14
CA LEU A 445 3.44 6.99 15.92
C LEU A 445 2.83 7.39 17.28
N SER A 446 3.42 8.34 18.00
CA SER A 446 2.86 8.86 19.25
C SER A 446 1.47 9.49 19.05
N ASP A 447 1.25 10.22 17.96
CA ASP A 447 -0.06 10.82 17.66
C ASP A 447 -1.11 9.77 17.32
N VAL A 448 -0.73 8.72 16.58
CA VAL A 448 -1.60 7.57 16.28
C VAL A 448 -1.92 6.77 17.55
N GLU A 449 -0.95 6.57 18.45
CA GLU A 449 -1.18 5.93 19.75
C GLU A 449 -2.17 6.72 20.60
N LYS A 450 -2.01 8.05 20.68
CA LYS A 450 -2.99 8.92 21.37
C LYS A 450 -4.37 8.87 20.73
N ALA A 451 -4.45 8.84 19.40
CA ALA A 451 -5.72 8.73 18.68
C ALA A 451 -6.39 7.37 18.96
N LYS A 452 -5.61 6.28 19.00
CA LYS A 452 -6.10 4.95 19.40
C LYS A 452 -6.60 4.95 20.84
N GLU A 453 -5.85 5.53 21.78
CA GLU A 453 -6.28 5.64 23.18
C GLU A 453 -7.57 6.45 23.34
N LEU A 454 -7.72 7.54 22.58
CA LEU A 454 -8.95 8.32 22.51
C LEU A 454 -10.12 7.47 22.00
N ALA A 455 -9.96 6.81 20.86
CA ALA A 455 -10.98 5.94 20.28
C ALA A 455 -11.38 4.79 21.23
N VAL A 456 -10.42 4.17 21.91
CA VAL A 456 -10.70 3.12 22.91
C VAL A 456 -11.50 3.67 24.08
N ARG A 457 -11.17 4.87 24.59
CA ARG A 457 -11.94 5.52 25.65
C ARG A 457 -13.36 5.84 25.21
N GLU A 458 -13.54 6.42 24.03
CA GLU A 458 -14.86 6.69 23.45
C GLU A 458 -15.68 5.39 23.28
N HIS A 459 -15.05 4.30 22.81
CA HIS A 459 -15.72 3.01 22.71
C HIS A 459 -16.16 2.45 24.07
N LEU A 460 -15.32 2.55 25.10
CA LEU A 460 -15.67 2.09 26.45
C LEU A 460 -16.80 2.91 27.07
N GLU A 461 -16.78 4.23 26.89
CA GLU A 461 -17.87 5.12 27.30
C GLU A 461 -19.18 4.75 26.57
N LEU A 462 -19.11 4.55 25.25
CA LEU A 462 -20.26 4.15 24.45
C LEU A 462 -20.82 2.80 24.92
N VAL A 463 -19.97 1.80 25.17
CA VAL A 463 -20.39 0.49 25.71
C VAL A 463 -21.09 0.65 27.07
N SER A 464 -20.52 1.44 27.99
CA SER A 464 -21.14 1.73 29.29
C SER A 464 -22.52 2.37 29.15
N THR A 465 -22.67 3.36 28.25
CA THR A 465 -23.98 3.97 27.99
C THR A 465 -24.98 2.98 27.39
N PHE A 466 -24.55 2.09 26.49
CA PHE A 466 -25.40 1.05 25.93
C PHE A 466 -25.81 0.01 26.98
N GLU A 467 -24.90 -0.43 27.84
CA GLU A 467 -25.20 -1.34 28.95
C GLU A 467 -26.22 -0.73 29.92
N SER A 468 -26.08 0.56 30.25
CA SER A 468 -27.07 1.29 31.06
C SER A 468 -28.45 1.31 30.38
N ARG A 469 -28.50 1.66 29.08
CA ARG A 469 -29.76 1.69 28.31
C ARG A 469 -30.41 0.31 28.19
N VAL A 470 -29.62 -0.75 28.01
CA VAL A 470 -30.11 -2.13 27.99
C VAL A 470 -30.61 -2.54 29.38
N GLY A 471 -29.93 -2.13 30.45
CA GLY A 471 -30.38 -2.32 31.83
C GLY A 471 -31.73 -1.67 32.11
N GLU A 472 -31.90 -0.41 31.71
CA GLU A 472 -33.16 0.34 31.80
C GLU A 472 -34.28 -0.29 30.96
N ALA A 473 -34.01 -0.69 29.71
CA ALA A 473 -35.01 -1.35 28.88
C ALA A 473 -35.45 -2.70 29.47
N ARG A 474 -34.51 -3.48 30.03
CA ARG A 474 -34.82 -4.74 30.73
C ARG A 474 -35.64 -4.51 31.98
N SER A 475 -35.35 -3.46 32.78
CA SER A 475 -36.15 -3.16 33.97
C SER A 475 -37.55 -2.70 33.61
N GLN A 476 -37.70 -1.84 32.60
CA GLN A 476 -39.00 -1.43 32.06
C GLN A 476 -39.81 -2.61 31.54
N ALA A 477 -39.19 -3.53 30.80
CA ALA A 477 -39.86 -4.74 30.31
C ALA A 477 -40.37 -5.61 31.47
N LYS A 478 -39.59 -5.79 32.54
CA LYS A 478 -40.03 -6.50 33.75
C LYS A 478 -41.21 -5.83 34.44
N ILE A 479 -41.20 -4.50 34.56
CA ILE A 479 -42.32 -3.74 35.15
C ILE A 479 -43.57 -3.91 34.30
N LYS A 480 -43.46 -3.80 32.96
CA LYS A 480 -44.58 -3.97 32.03
C LYS A 480 -45.13 -5.40 32.05
N ALA A 481 -44.28 -6.41 32.16
CA ALA A 481 -44.72 -7.79 32.34
C ALA A 481 -45.55 -7.96 33.63
N ALA A 482 -45.08 -7.41 34.76
CA ALA A 482 -45.82 -7.46 36.02
C ALA A 482 -47.13 -6.63 36.00
N GLU A 483 -47.18 -5.52 35.25
CA GLU A 483 -48.42 -4.78 35.00
C GLU A 483 -49.41 -5.59 34.15
N LEU A 484 -48.94 -6.28 33.12
CA LEU A 484 -49.76 -7.16 32.29
C LEU A 484 -50.31 -8.35 33.08
N GLU A 485 -49.50 -9.00 33.90
CA GLU A 485 -49.95 -10.09 34.78
C GLU A 485 -51.03 -9.61 35.75
N ARG A 486 -50.86 -8.43 36.36
CA ARG A 486 -51.90 -7.84 37.23
C ARG A 486 -53.19 -7.52 36.47
N ALA A 487 -53.08 -6.99 35.25
CA ALA A 487 -54.25 -6.73 34.41
C ALA A 487 -54.95 -8.03 33.98
N HIS A 488 -54.19 -9.08 33.70
CA HIS A 488 -54.71 -10.41 33.38
C HIS A 488 -55.51 -11.00 34.54
N ILE A 489 -54.95 -11.00 35.75
CA ILE A 489 -55.66 -11.49 36.95
C ILE A 489 -56.95 -10.69 37.17
N ALA A 490 -56.90 -9.36 37.08
CA ALA A 490 -58.09 -8.52 37.21
C ALA A 490 -59.15 -8.82 36.14
N GLN A 491 -58.72 -9.14 34.91
CA GLN A 491 -59.62 -9.58 33.85
C GLN A 491 -60.26 -10.93 34.17
N GLU A 492 -59.49 -11.91 34.67
CA GLU A 492 -60.01 -13.23 35.05
C GLU A 492 -61.04 -13.12 36.18
N ASP A 493 -60.76 -12.30 37.21
CA ASP A 493 -61.69 -12.00 38.30
C ASP A 493 -62.98 -11.36 37.77
N ALA A 494 -62.87 -10.36 36.89
CA ALA A 494 -64.03 -9.72 36.26
C ALA A 494 -64.84 -10.72 35.42
N GLN A 495 -64.19 -11.62 34.68
CA GLN A 495 -64.87 -12.67 33.94
C GLN A 495 -65.57 -13.67 34.86
N ALA A 496 -64.95 -14.06 35.96
CA ALA A 496 -65.56 -14.94 36.96
C ALA A 496 -66.81 -14.28 37.59
N LEU A 497 -66.73 -12.99 37.94
CA LEU A 497 -67.86 -12.22 38.45
C LEU A 497 -68.99 -12.12 37.42
N ILE A 498 -68.68 -11.85 36.15
CA ILE A 498 -69.70 -11.81 35.09
C ILE A 498 -70.39 -13.18 34.95
N ARG A 499 -69.66 -14.29 35.04
CA ARG A 499 -70.26 -15.64 35.01
C ARG A 499 -71.19 -15.86 36.20
N GLN A 500 -70.79 -15.46 37.41
CA GLN A 500 -71.63 -15.54 38.61
C GLN A 500 -72.92 -14.71 38.46
N LEU A 501 -72.80 -13.44 38.03
CA LEU A 501 -73.95 -12.57 37.81
C LEU A 501 -74.91 -13.10 36.72
N ARG A 502 -74.38 -13.77 35.68
CA ARG A 502 -75.22 -14.43 34.67
C ARG A 502 -76.03 -15.59 35.27
N LEU A 503 -75.40 -16.44 36.07
CA LEU A 503 -76.09 -17.54 36.76
C LEU A 503 -77.15 -17.01 37.74
N GLU A 504 -76.84 -15.97 38.51
CA GLU A 504 -77.82 -15.32 39.39
C GLU A 504 -79.00 -14.75 38.59
N ALA A 505 -78.73 -14.07 37.46
CA ALA A 505 -79.78 -13.56 36.59
C ALA A 505 -80.65 -14.67 35.99
N GLU A 506 -80.07 -15.83 35.64
CA GLU A 506 -80.81 -17.01 35.19
C GLU A 506 -81.69 -17.58 36.32
N MET A 507 -81.16 -17.74 37.53
CA MET A 507 -81.97 -18.19 38.68
C MET A 507 -83.13 -17.23 38.99
N TYR A 508 -82.88 -15.91 38.96
CA TYR A 508 -83.95 -14.93 39.16
C TYR A 508 -84.97 -14.96 38.03
N ARG A 509 -84.54 -15.19 36.78
CA ARG A 509 -85.44 -15.38 35.64
C ARG A 509 -86.32 -16.61 35.81
N GLU A 510 -85.74 -17.75 36.19
CA GLU A 510 -86.49 -18.98 36.48
C GLU A 510 -87.48 -18.79 37.64
N LYS A 511 -87.05 -18.12 38.71
CA LYS A 511 -87.93 -17.78 39.84
C LYS A 511 -89.12 -16.92 39.40
N VAL A 512 -88.89 -15.94 38.52
CA VAL A 512 -89.97 -15.10 37.98
C VAL A 512 -90.92 -15.94 37.12
N GLU A 513 -90.42 -16.85 36.29
CA GLU A 513 -91.26 -17.75 35.48
C GLU A 513 -92.09 -18.69 36.37
N LEU A 514 -91.51 -19.29 37.41
CA LEU A 514 -92.26 -20.09 38.39
C LEU A 514 -93.36 -19.27 39.07
N LEU A 515 -93.03 -18.09 39.60
CA LEU A 515 -94.02 -17.20 40.22
C LEU A 515 -95.11 -16.77 39.23
N ARG A 516 -94.80 -16.58 37.95
CA ARG A 516 -95.80 -16.31 36.91
C ARG A 516 -96.73 -17.51 36.70
N THR A 517 -96.20 -18.73 36.69
CA THR A 517 -97.03 -19.96 36.58
C THR A 517 -97.90 -20.19 37.82
N GLU A 518 -97.37 -19.93 39.01
CA GLU A 518 -98.15 -20.01 40.26
C GLU A 518 -99.25 -18.96 40.27
N LEU A 519 -98.95 -17.72 39.89
CA LEU A 519 -99.92 -16.63 39.83
C LEU A 519 -101.01 -16.92 38.79
N SER A 520 -100.66 -17.42 37.60
CA SER A 520 -101.66 -17.80 36.60
C SER A 520 -102.52 -18.97 37.08
N SER A 521 -101.94 -19.97 37.76
CA SER A 521 -102.70 -21.07 38.37
C SER A 521 -103.65 -20.57 39.47
N LEU A 522 -103.20 -19.67 40.35
CA LEU A 522 -104.01 -19.05 41.38
C LEU A 522 -105.11 -18.18 40.78
N GLN A 523 -104.82 -17.43 39.72
CA GLN A 523 -105.82 -16.69 38.96
C GLN A 523 -106.89 -17.62 38.37
N THR A 524 -106.50 -18.76 37.78
CA THR A 524 -107.48 -19.73 37.28
C THR A 524 -108.32 -20.35 38.41
N SER A 525 -107.70 -20.73 39.53
CA SER A 525 -108.40 -21.33 40.67
C SER A 525 -109.34 -20.34 41.40
N SER A 526 -108.95 -19.06 41.48
CA SER A 526 -109.79 -18.01 42.04
C SER A 526 -110.92 -17.66 41.09
N ALA A 527 -110.66 -17.62 39.77
CA ALA A 527 -111.71 -17.45 38.76
C ALA A 527 -112.73 -18.60 38.82
N THR A 528 -112.30 -19.87 38.91
CA THR A 528 -113.23 -21.00 39.09
C THR A 528 -114.03 -20.87 40.37
N ARG A 529 -113.39 -20.49 41.49
CA ARG A 529 -114.09 -20.30 42.77
C ARG A 529 -115.10 -19.15 42.74
N ILE A 530 -114.78 -18.06 42.05
CA ILE A 530 -115.71 -16.95 41.81
C ILE A 530 -116.91 -17.46 41.02
N THR A 531 -116.71 -18.17 39.91
CA THR A 531 -117.82 -18.72 39.11
C THR A 531 -118.67 -19.72 39.90
N GLU A 532 -118.07 -20.54 40.77
CA GLU A 532 -118.81 -21.43 41.68
C GLU A 532 -119.65 -20.65 42.69
N LEU A 533 -119.09 -19.59 43.30
CA LEU A 533 -119.81 -18.75 44.24
C LEU A 533 -120.93 -17.96 43.56
N GLU A 534 -120.70 -17.42 42.37
CA GLU A 534 -121.74 -16.79 41.54
C GLU A 534 -122.85 -17.79 41.18
N ALA A 535 -122.50 -19.04 40.87
CA ALA A 535 -123.48 -20.12 40.66
C ALA A 535 -124.25 -20.47 41.95
N GLN A 536 -123.61 -20.43 43.12
CA GLN A 536 -124.28 -20.64 44.41
C GLN A 536 -125.20 -19.47 44.78
N VAL A 537 -124.77 -18.23 44.54
CA VAL A 537 -125.59 -17.03 44.75
C VAL A 537 -126.81 -17.07 43.85
N THR A 538 -126.66 -17.34 42.55
CA THR A 538 -127.80 -17.46 41.63
C THR A 538 -128.75 -18.61 42.00
N ASN A 539 -128.23 -19.74 42.50
CA ASN A 539 -129.05 -20.82 43.03
C ASN A 539 -129.80 -20.41 44.32
N ASN A 540 -129.12 -19.73 45.25
CA ASN A 540 -129.75 -19.24 46.47
C ASN A 540 -130.76 -18.12 46.19
N ASP A 541 -130.51 -17.24 45.23
CA ASP A 541 -131.46 -16.24 44.74
C ASP A 541 -132.67 -16.92 44.10
N ALA A 542 -132.48 -18.00 43.34
CA ALA A 542 -133.60 -18.80 42.82
C ALA A 542 -134.41 -19.47 43.95
N LYS A 543 -133.74 -19.96 45.01
CA LYS A 543 -134.42 -20.50 46.21
C LYS A 543 -135.16 -19.40 46.97
N LEU A 544 -134.58 -18.21 47.13
CA LEU A 544 -135.23 -17.07 47.76
C LEU A 544 -136.47 -16.65 46.99
N LYS A 545 -136.41 -16.55 45.66
CA LYS A 545 -137.59 -16.30 44.83
C LYS A 545 -138.68 -17.37 44.98
N LEU A 546 -138.28 -18.64 45.15
CA LEU A 546 -139.24 -19.71 45.46
C LEU A 546 -139.87 -19.53 46.84
N PHE A 547 -139.07 -19.18 47.86
CA PHE A 547 -139.59 -18.90 49.20
C PHE A 547 -140.48 -17.66 49.21
N GLU A 548 -140.14 -16.59 48.49
CA GLU A 548 -140.98 -15.39 48.32
C GLU A 548 -142.31 -15.74 47.63
N SER A 549 -142.31 -16.63 46.63
CA SER A 549 -143.54 -17.15 46.03
C SER A 549 -144.39 -17.89 47.05
N ILE A 550 -143.78 -18.75 47.88
CA ILE A 550 -144.49 -19.47 48.95
C ILE A 550 -145.01 -18.50 50.01
N GLU A 551 -144.26 -17.47 50.37
CA GLU A 551 -144.71 -16.43 51.31
C GLU A 551 -145.87 -15.62 50.73
N SER A 552 -145.85 -15.28 49.45
CA SER A 552 -146.99 -14.67 48.76
C SER A 552 -148.22 -15.58 48.76
N ASP A 553 -148.04 -16.88 48.55
CA ASP A 553 -149.12 -17.87 48.61
C ASP A 553 -149.67 -18.03 50.05
N LEU A 554 -148.81 -17.89 51.07
CA LEU A 554 -149.24 -17.87 52.47
C LEU A 554 -149.95 -16.56 52.84
N VAL A 555 -149.48 -15.40 52.38
CA VAL A 555 -150.14 -14.10 52.63
C VAL A 555 -151.53 -14.06 52.00
N THR A 556 -151.69 -14.60 50.79
CA THR A 556 -153.02 -14.73 50.16
C THR A 556 -153.93 -15.71 50.90
N MET A 557 -153.42 -16.78 51.50
CA MET A 557 -154.20 -17.65 52.40
C MET A 557 -154.47 -17.05 53.78
N THR A 558 -153.67 -16.07 54.23
CA THR A 558 -153.83 -15.39 55.52
C THR A 558 -154.83 -14.23 55.42
N ASP A 559 -154.94 -13.58 54.26
CA ASP A 559 -155.95 -12.54 54.00
C ASP A 559 -157.39 -13.10 53.92
N ASP A 560 -157.56 -14.40 53.62
CA ASP A 560 -158.88 -15.07 53.63
C ASP A 560 -159.31 -15.57 55.03
N MET A 561 -158.50 -15.38 56.09
CA MET A 561 -158.83 -15.78 57.46
C MET A 561 -158.47 -14.73 58.52
N LYS A 562 -159.49 -13.93 58.89
CA LYS A 562 -159.69 -13.22 60.19
C LYS A 562 -158.84 -11.95 60.35
N GLY A 563 -159.39 -10.74 60.50
CA GLY A 563 -160.59 -10.40 61.27
C GLY A 563 -160.29 -10.42 62.77
N THR A 564 -160.12 -9.22 63.35
CA THR A 564 -160.27 -8.87 64.80
C THR A 564 -158.97 -8.61 65.59
N LEU A 565 -158.88 -7.35 66.08
CA LEU A 565 -158.03 -6.73 67.14
C LEU A 565 -156.73 -6.05 66.67
N SER A 566 -156.66 -4.73 66.45
CA SER A 566 -156.82 -3.55 67.34
C SER A 566 -155.49 -3.12 68.01
N TYR A 567 -154.86 -2.12 67.35
CA TYR A 567 -153.92 -1.02 67.71
C TYR A 567 -153.66 -0.69 69.21
N PRO A 568 -152.67 0.16 69.61
CA PRO A 568 -151.91 1.11 68.78
C PRO A 568 -150.41 1.39 69.08
N GLU A 569 -149.79 1.93 68.04
CA GLU A 569 -148.57 2.74 67.90
C GLU A 569 -148.65 4.13 68.63
N TYR A 570 -147.55 4.59 69.26
CA TYR A 570 -147.15 6.02 69.34
C TYR A 570 -145.67 6.14 69.83
N VAL A 571 -144.74 6.59 68.96
CA VAL A 571 -144.18 7.95 68.88
C VAL A 571 -142.97 8.23 69.80
N LEU A 572 -141.80 8.25 69.15
CA LEU A 572 -140.82 9.34 69.07
C LEU A 572 -140.74 10.40 70.20
N GLN A 573 -139.48 10.64 70.58
CA GLN A 573 -138.86 11.96 70.84
C GLN A 573 -138.67 12.37 72.32
N SER A 574 -137.46 12.16 72.85
CA SER A 574 -136.54 13.23 73.30
C SER A 574 -135.48 12.69 74.28
N ASP A 575 -134.23 12.64 73.85
CA ASP A 575 -133.07 12.55 74.75
C ASP A 575 -132.12 13.72 74.46
N SER A 576 -132.21 14.73 75.31
CA SER A 576 -131.26 15.85 75.40
C SER A 576 -131.02 16.14 76.87
N ARG A 577 -129.90 15.61 77.35
CA ARG A 577 -128.83 16.27 78.12
C ARG A 577 -129.20 17.16 79.31
N ALA A 578 -128.31 17.03 80.30
CA ALA A 578 -127.97 17.95 81.38
C ALA A 578 -128.82 17.75 82.65
N LEU A 579 -128.30 17.42 83.83
CA LEU A 579 -126.97 17.60 84.39
C LEU A 579 -126.79 16.70 85.63
N GLY A 580 -125.54 16.31 85.85
CA GLY A 580 -124.99 16.19 87.21
C GLY A 580 -124.97 14.79 87.81
N LYS A 581 -123.76 14.21 87.88
CA LYS A 581 -123.15 13.72 89.14
C LYS A 581 -121.75 13.17 88.88
N ILE A 582 -120.77 13.89 89.41
CA ILE A 582 -119.42 13.41 89.68
C ILE A 582 -119.48 12.63 91.00
N SER A 583 -118.97 11.40 91.05
CA SER A 583 -117.78 11.02 91.85
C SER A 583 -117.70 9.52 92.17
N SER A 584 -116.45 9.01 92.19
CA SER A 584 -115.94 7.86 92.96
C SER A 584 -115.70 6.50 92.26
N TYR A 585 -115.04 6.45 91.09
CA TYR A 585 -114.38 5.22 90.55
C TYR A 585 -113.14 5.49 89.67
N ASP A 586 -112.25 6.42 90.06
CA ASP A 586 -111.25 7.01 89.14
C ASP A 586 -109.76 6.71 89.44
N HIS A 587 -109.43 5.65 90.19
CA HIS A 587 -108.03 5.30 90.51
C HIS A 587 -107.45 4.22 89.57
N SER A 588 -108.19 3.14 89.29
CA SER A 588 -107.69 2.03 88.46
C SER A 588 -107.48 2.42 86.99
N ARG A 589 -108.28 3.35 86.46
CA ARG A 589 -108.16 3.80 85.06
C ARG A 589 -106.97 4.76 84.86
N ARG A 590 -106.64 5.58 85.87
CA ARG A 590 -105.43 6.43 85.87
C ARG A 590 -104.14 5.62 86.00
N ILE A 591 -104.12 4.56 86.81
CA ILE A 591 -102.94 3.68 86.93
C ILE A 591 -102.70 2.91 85.63
N ALA A 592 -103.74 2.40 84.97
CA ALA A 592 -103.61 1.73 83.68
C ALA A 592 -103.10 2.66 82.55
N GLN A 593 -103.57 3.92 82.54
CA GLN A 593 -103.06 4.94 81.60
C GLN A 593 -101.64 5.38 81.94
N ALA A 594 -101.29 5.55 83.22
CA ALA A 594 -99.93 5.88 83.65
C ALA A 594 -98.94 4.75 83.35
N MET A 595 -99.34 3.47 83.50
CA MET A 595 -98.50 2.33 83.12
C MET A 595 -98.33 2.20 81.60
N SER A 596 -99.38 2.46 80.81
CA SER A 596 -99.29 2.48 79.34
C SER A 596 -98.39 3.62 78.85
N LEU A 597 -98.48 4.79 79.48
CA LEU A 597 -97.57 5.91 79.22
C LEU A 597 -96.12 5.57 79.63
N ALA A 598 -95.92 4.96 80.82
CA ALA A 598 -94.59 4.56 81.28
C ALA A 598 -93.95 3.51 80.37
N ARG A 599 -94.73 2.56 79.82
CA ARG A 599 -94.23 1.62 78.80
C ARG A 599 -93.84 2.34 77.50
N LYS A 600 -94.69 3.24 76.99
CA LYS A 600 -94.33 4.05 75.81
C LYS A 600 -93.10 4.92 76.04
N VAL A 601 -92.95 5.51 77.22
CA VAL A 601 -91.77 6.30 77.58
C VAL A 601 -90.54 5.40 77.70
N MET A 602 -90.65 4.19 78.22
CA MET A 602 -89.54 3.21 78.27
C MET A 602 -89.15 2.71 76.88
N GLU A 603 -90.13 2.44 76.01
CA GLU A 603 -89.91 2.07 74.60
C GLU A 603 -89.17 3.19 73.87
N GLN A 604 -89.65 4.44 74.01
CA GLN A 604 -89.00 5.62 73.44
C GLN A 604 -87.62 5.90 74.07
N GLN A 605 -87.43 5.64 75.37
CA GLN A 605 -86.11 5.74 76.01
C GLN A 605 -85.15 4.68 75.49
N LYS A 606 -85.63 3.47 75.19
CA LYS A 606 -84.82 2.41 74.58
C LYS A 606 -84.48 2.73 73.12
N GLU A 607 -85.42 3.28 72.36
CA GLU A 607 -85.17 3.80 71.01
C GLU A 607 -84.18 4.97 71.02
N ILE A 608 -84.31 5.93 71.95
CA ILE A 608 -83.37 7.03 72.11
C ILE A 608 -81.98 6.52 72.52
N ALA A 609 -81.90 5.52 73.40
CA ALA A 609 -80.63 4.91 73.79
C ALA A 609 -79.97 4.17 72.61
N GLY A 610 -80.77 3.44 71.81
CA GLY A 610 -80.30 2.79 70.58
C GLY A 610 -79.82 3.81 69.54
N LEU A 611 -80.58 4.89 69.33
CA LEU A 611 -80.19 5.96 68.42
C LEU A 611 -78.92 6.68 68.87
N LYS A 612 -78.75 6.92 70.18
CA LYS A 612 -77.51 7.48 70.74
C LYS A 612 -76.31 6.56 70.50
N GLN A 613 -76.48 5.25 70.73
CA GLN A 613 -75.42 4.29 70.45
C GLN A 613 -75.05 4.29 68.96
N THR A 614 -76.04 4.34 68.05
CA THR A 614 -75.75 4.41 66.60
C THR A 614 -75.09 5.73 66.20
N ILE A 615 -75.40 6.84 66.89
CA ILE A 615 -74.73 8.13 66.68
C ILE A 615 -73.27 8.04 67.13
N ASP A 616 -73.00 7.49 68.32
CA ASP A 616 -71.64 7.31 68.84
C ASP A 616 -70.81 6.38 67.91
N GLU A 617 -71.42 5.32 67.40
CA GLU A 617 -70.81 4.41 66.42
C GLU A 617 -70.50 5.15 65.10
N GLN A 618 -71.42 5.96 64.58
CA GLN A 618 -71.19 6.75 63.37
C GLN A 618 -70.17 7.88 63.57
N GLU A 619 -70.17 8.56 64.71
CA GLU A 619 -69.16 9.56 65.05
C GLU A 619 -67.77 8.94 65.13
N SER A 620 -67.64 7.74 65.72
CA SER A 620 -66.38 6.99 65.75
C SER A 620 -65.93 6.57 64.33
N HIS A 621 -66.88 6.22 63.46
CA HIS A 621 -66.60 5.86 62.07
C HIS A 621 -66.16 7.08 61.24
N ILE A 622 -66.77 8.25 61.46
CA ILE A 622 -66.38 9.51 60.83
C ILE A 622 -65.00 9.96 61.33
N ALA A 623 -64.71 9.81 62.63
CA ALA A 623 -63.40 10.09 63.19
C ALA A 623 -62.31 9.18 62.59
N ARG A 624 -62.60 7.89 62.40
CA ARG A 624 -61.67 6.95 61.74
C ARG A 624 -61.46 7.31 60.26
N ILE A 625 -62.52 7.57 59.49
CA ILE A 625 -62.41 7.98 58.08
C ILE A 625 -61.64 9.29 57.94
N SER A 626 -61.90 10.29 58.80
CA SER A 626 -61.19 11.58 58.72
C SER A 626 -59.71 11.45 59.10
N ALA A 627 -59.37 10.57 60.04
CA ALA A 627 -57.97 10.22 60.32
C ALA A 627 -57.30 9.54 59.12
N GLU A 628 -57.97 8.57 58.49
CA GLU A 628 -57.49 7.91 57.27
C GLU A 628 -57.38 8.87 56.09
N LEU A 629 -58.31 9.83 55.94
CA LEU A 629 -58.26 10.88 54.94
C LEU A 629 -57.07 11.82 55.18
N SER A 630 -56.81 12.19 56.43
CA SER A 630 -55.65 13.02 56.77
C SER A 630 -54.33 12.29 56.54
N GLN A 631 -54.29 10.99 56.84
CA GLN A 631 -53.13 10.14 56.62
C GLN A 631 -52.86 9.96 55.12
N THR A 632 -53.88 9.65 54.33
CA THR A 632 -53.77 9.51 52.86
C THR A 632 -53.47 10.85 52.18
N SER A 633 -54.06 11.95 52.64
CA SER A 633 -53.70 13.32 52.23
C SER A 633 -52.23 13.66 52.52
N SER A 634 -51.72 13.26 53.69
CA SER A 634 -50.32 13.47 54.05
C SER A 634 -49.36 12.57 53.26
N LEU A 635 -49.80 11.36 52.90
CA LEU A 635 -49.03 10.45 52.03
C LEU A 635 -49.04 10.93 50.57
N LEU A 636 -50.14 11.53 50.11
CA LEU A 636 -50.26 12.11 48.79
C LEU A 636 -49.39 13.37 48.62
N SER A 637 -49.28 14.20 49.66
CA SER A 637 -48.40 15.39 49.61
C SER A 637 -46.91 15.04 49.77
N LYS A 638 -46.58 13.94 50.45
CA LYS A 638 -45.20 13.44 50.60
C LYS A 638 -44.74 12.55 49.45
N SER A 639 -45.67 11.98 48.69
CA SER A 639 -45.36 11.25 47.46
C SER A 639 -45.15 12.27 46.34
N PRO A 640 -43.94 12.44 45.78
CA PRO A 640 -43.76 13.28 44.61
C PRO A 640 -44.69 12.76 43.53
N GLN A 641 -45.62 13.59 43.06
CA GLN A 641 -46.50 13.17 41.99
C GLN A 641 -45.62 12.85 40.77
N PRO A 642 -45.72 11.63 40.21
CA PRO A 642 -44.90 11.25 39.06
C PRO A 642 -45.13 12.20 37.87
N GLN A 643 -46.28 12.86 37.82
CA GLN A 643 -46.62 13.88 36.83
C GLN A 643 -45.71 15.11 36.92
N ASP A 644 -45.39 15.62 38.10
CA ASP A 644 -44.52 16.81 38.24
C ASP A 644 -43.06 16.50 37.87
N VAL A 645 -42.56 15.32 38.26
CA VAL A 645 -41.21 14.88 37.87
C VAL A 645 -41.15 14.60 36.37
N LEU A 646 -42.19 14.02 35.78
CA LEU A 646 -42.30 13.85 34.33
C LEU A 646 -42.41 15.17 33.59
N ILE A 647 -43.18 16.15 34.10
CA ILE A 647 -43.28 17.49 33.52
C ILE A 647 -41.91 18.18 33.59
N GLN A 648 -41.21 18.12 34.71
CA GLN A 648 -39.85 18.67 34.82
C GLN A 648 -38.85 17.99 33.89
N ALA A 649 -38.93 16.66 33.74
CA ALA A 649 -38.10 15.92 32.79
C ALA A 649 -38.43 16.26 31.34
N ILE A 650 -39.71 16.43 31.00
CA ILE A 650 -40.16 16.88 29.67
C ILE A 650 -39.65 18.30 29.39
N CYS A 651 -39.78 19.23 30.36
CA CYS A 651 -39.27 20.59 30.21
C CYS A 651 -37.73 20.62 30.03
N ALA A 652 -36.99 19.79 30.76
CA ALA A 652 -35.54 19.68 30.61
C ALA A 652 -35.16 19.13 29.23
N ARG A 653 -35.85 18.09 28.76
CA ARG A 653 -35.67 17.52 27.41
C ARG A 653 -36.05 18.51 26.31
N ASP A 654 -37.09 19.31 26.50
CA ASP A 654 -37.48 20.36 25.54
C ASP A 654 -36.43 21.46 25.43
N GLU A 655 -35.77 21.82 26.52
CA GLU A 655 -34.68 22.80 26.50
C GLU A 655 -33.42 22.25 25.81
N GLU A 656 -33.05 20.99 26.10
CA GLU A 656 -31.99 20.29 25.36
C GLU A 656 -32.30 20.20 23.85
N LEU A 657 -33.55 19.92 23.48
CA LEU A 657 -33.98 19.91 22.08
C LEU A 657 -33.89 21.28 21.41
N LYS A 658 -34.12 22.38 22.14
CA LYS A 658 -33.91 23.74 21.59
C LYS A 658 -32.43 24.00 21.32
N VAL A 659 -31.54 23.63 22.24
CA VAL A 659 -30.09 23.78 22.06
C VAL A 659 -29.61 22.96 20.86
N LEU A 660 -29.98 21.68 20.79
CA LEU A 660 -29.61 20.81 19.67
C LEU A 660 -30.15 21.32 18.33
N ARG A 661 -31.37 21.90 18.30
CA ARG A 661 -31.91 22.53 17.08
C ARG A 661 -31.13 23.78 16.68
N ALA A 662 -30.66 24.58 17.64
CA ALA A 662 -29.81 25.74 17.37
C ALA A 662 -28.45 25.32 16.81
N ASP A 663 -27.83 24.29 17.39
CA ASP A 663 -26.58 23.72 16.88
C ASP A 663 -26.75 23.10 15.50
N MET A 664 -27.85 22.40 15.25
CA MET A 664 -28.14 21.86 13.92
C MET A 664 -28.30 22.97 12.86
N LYS A 665 -28.87 24.12 13.22
CA LYS A 665 -28.92 25.30 12.33
C LYS A 665 -27.53 25.88 12.08
N ARG A 666 -26.68 25.98 13.11
CA ARG A 666 -25.29 26.47 12.99
C ARG A 666 -24.43 25.54 12.13
N ILE A 667 -24.56 24.22 12.33
CA ILE A 667 -23.85 23.22 11.53
C ILE A 667 -24.34 23.30 10.07
N LYS A 668 -25.64 23.47 9.82
CA LYS A 668 -26.18 23.66 8.47
C LYS A 668 -25.64 24.92 7.79
N SER A 669 -25.51 26.04 8.50
CA SER A 669 -24.94 27.25 7.91
C SER A 669 -23.45 27.07 7.57
N VAL A 670 -22.68 26.42 8.44
CA VAL A 670 -21.27 26.10 8.17
C VAL A 670 -21.15 25.13 6.98
N HIS A 671 -21.99 24.12 6.92
CA HIS A 671 -22.02 23.18 5.79
C HIS A 671 -22.32 23.89 4.47
N ASN A 672 -23.24 24.84 4.46
CA ASN A 672 -23.54 25.62 3.25
C ASN A 672 -22.35 26.49 2.83
N LEU A 673 -21.69 27.16 3.78
CA LEU A 673 -20.47 27.94 3.49
C LEU A 673 -19.35 27.06 2.92
N LEU A 674 -19.08 25.90 3.54
CA LEU A 674 -18.08 24.96 3.03
C LEU A 674 -18.45 24.40 1.66
N LYS A 675 -19.74 24.24 1.38
CA LYS A 675 -20.23 23.81 0.06
C LYS A 675 -20.01 24.91 -0.98
N GLU A 676 -20.28 26.16 -0.65
CA GLU A 676 -19.99 27.31 -1.51
C GLU A 676 -18.49 27.43 -1.81
N GLU A 677 -17.63 27.28 -0.79
CA GLU A 677 -16.16 27.25 -0.95
C GLU A 677 -15.70 26.08 -1.84
N ARG A 678 -16.24 24.89 -1.63
CA ARG A 678 -15.96 23.72 -2.47
C ARG A 678 -16.36 23.97 -3.93
N ASP A 679 -17.54 24.53 -4.17
CA ASP A 679 -18.04 24.80 -5.51
C ASP A 679 -17.21 25.90 -6.19
N ALA A 680 -16.78 26.93 -5.44
CA ALA A 680 -15.84 27.94 -5.92
C ALA A 680 -14.46 27.33 -6.29
N LEU A 681 -13.89 26.48 -5.43
CA LEU A 681 -12.63 25.77 -5.71
C LEU A 681 -12.76 24.83 -6.91
N SER A 682 -13.90 24.15 -7.06
CA SER A 682 -14.18 23.32 -8.24
C SER A 682 -14.19 24.15 -9.52
N SER A 683 -14.85 25.31 -9.50
CA SER A 683 -14.87 26.22 -10.66
C SER A 683 -13.47 26.75 -11.01
N GLN A 684 -12.64 27.06 -10.01
CA GLN A 684 -11.24 27.45 -10.23
C GLN A 684 -10.41 26.30 -10.81
N CYS A 685 -10.59 25.08 -10.32
CA CYS A 685 -9.93 23.90 -10.88
C CYS A 685 -10.33 23.67 -12.34
N GLU A 686 -11.59 23.87 -12.70
CA GLU A 686 -12.06 23.79 -14.08
C GLU A 686 -11.46 24.89 -14.97
N GLN A 687 -11.36 26.12 -14.46
CA GLN A 687 -10.69 27.22 -15.16
C GLN A 687 -9.20 26.91 -15.38
N LEU A 688 -8.48 26.45 -14.36
CA LEU A 688 -7.08 26.06 -14.49
C LEU A 688 -6.88 24.88 -15.44
N LYS A 689 -7.79 23.90 -15.46
CA LYS A 689 -7.80 22.81 -16.47
C LYS A 689 -8.01 23.37 -17.88
N SER A 690 -8.92 24.32 -18.06
CA SER A 690 -9.14 25.00 -19.34
C SER A 690 -7.91 25.76 -19.80
N ASP A 691 -7.24 26.49 -18.90
CA ASP A 691 -6.03 27.24 -19.21
C ASP A 691 -4.84 26.32 -19.49
N LEU A 692 -4.71 25.20 -18.78
CA LEU A 692 -3.72 24.16 -19.09
C LEU A 692 -3.96 23.56 -20.49
N ASN A 693 -5.22 23.34 -20.87
CA ASN A 693 -5.57 22.87 -22.21
C ASN A 693 -5.23 23.92 -23.28
N LYS A 694 -5.43 25.22 -23.00
CA LYS A 694 -4.99 26.29 -23.91
C LYS A 694 -3.48 26.33 -24.03
N LEU A 695 -2.74 26.24 -22.93
CA LEU A 695 -1.27 26.18 -22.93
C LEU A 695 -0.74 24.94 -23.66
N SER A 696 -1.39 23.78 -23.50
CA SER A 696 -1.07 22.57 -24.26
C SER A 696 -1.25 22.79 -25.77
N ARG A 697 -2.32 23.48 -26.20
CA ARG A 697 -2.51 23.85 -27.61
C ARG A 697 -1.42 24.81 -28.10
N VAL A 698 -1.05 25.80 -27.30
CA VAL A 698 0.05 26.73 -27.63
C VAL A 698 1.37 25.99 -27.75
N LYS A 699 1.65 25.04 -26.83
CA LYS A 699 2.85 24.21 -26.88
C LYS A 699 2.89 23.37 -28.16
N LYS A 700 1.80 22.68 -28.51
CA LYS A 700 1.70 21.92 -29.77
C LYS A 700 1.92 22.83 -30.99
N ALA A 701 1.29 24.00 -31.02
CA ALA A 701 1.51 24.96 -32.10
C ALA A 701 2.97 25.43 -32.18
N SER A 702 3.66 25.59 -31.04
CA SER A 702 5.10 25.92 -31.01
C SER A 702 5.97 24.77 -31.51
N GLU A 703 5.64 23.53 -31.15
CA GLU A 703 6.33 22.32 -31.64
C GLU A 703 6.15 22.17 -33.16
N ASP A 704 4.93 22.40 -33.67
CA ASP A 704 4.63 22.39 -35.11
C ASP A 704 5.42 23.47 -35.86
N VAL A 705 5.53 24.68 -35.29
CA VAL A 705 6.36 25.77 -35.85
C VAL A 705 7.84 25.41 -35.84
N GLN A 706 8.35 24.81 -34.75
CA GLN A 706 9.74 24.34 -34.70
C GLN A 706 10.01 23.25 -35.73
N ALA A 707 9.08 22.31 -35.93
CA ALA A 707 9.17 21.29 -36.97
C ALA A 707 9.18 21.91 -38.38
N ALA A 708 8.33 22.90 -38.64
CA ALA A 708 8.31 23.63 -39.90
C ALA A 708 9.63 24.41 -40.16
N ILE A 709 10.19 25.05 -39.13
CA ILE A 709 11.50 25.72 -39.21
C ILE A 709 12.61 24.71 -39.52
N GLY A 710 12.62 23.55 -38.84
CA GLY A 710 13.58 22.48 -39.12
C GLY A 710 13.49 21.95 -40.56
N GLN A 711 12.27 21.77 -41.08
CA GLN A 711 12.05 21.39 -42.48
C GLN A 711 12.54 22.46 -43.47
N LEU A 712 12.31 23.75 -43.18
CA LEU A 712 12.80 24.86 -44.00
C LEU A 712 14.34 24.95 -43.97
N GLN A 713 14.97 24.74 -42.81
CA GLN A 713 16.43 24.69 -42.69
C GLN A 713 17.02 23.52 -43.48
N PHE A 714 16.41 22.33 -43.38
CA PHE A 714 16.82 21.16 -44.17
C PHE A 714 16.67 21.41 -45.69
N GLN A 715 15.57 22.05 -46.12
CA GLN A 715 15.40 22.46 -47.52
C GLN A 715 16.44 23.49 -47.95
N GLN A 716 16.81 24.44 -47.08
CA GLN A 716 17.86 25.41 -47.37
C GLN A 716 19.23 24.74 -47.52
N GLU A 717 19.57 23.77 -46.67
CA GLU A 717 20.80 22.98 -46.80
C GLU A 717 20.82 22.18 -48.09
N LEU A 718 19.71 21.53 -48.44
CA LEU A 718 19.59 20.78 -49.69
C LEU A 718 19.74 21.70 -50.91
N ASN A 719 19.15 22.89 -50.86
CA ASN A 719 19.30 23.90 -51.91
C ASN A 719 20.73 24.44 -51.98
N MET A 720 21.40 24.65 -50.84
CA MET A 720 22.80 25.03 -50.78
C MET A 720 23.72 23.96 -51.37
N GLN A 721 23.46 22.69 -51.09
CA GLN A 721 24.19 21.56 -51.70
C GLN A 721 23.98 21.52 -53.22
N ARG A 722 22.73 21.69 -53.71
CA ARG A 722 22.44 21.80 -55.14
C ARG A 722 23.17 22.97 -55.80
N ILE A 723 23.22 24.14 -55.15
CA ILE A 723 23.97 25.31 -55.65
C ILE A 723 25.46 25.00 -55.72
N GLN A 724 26.03 24.31 -54.72
CA GLN A 724 27.43 23.89 -54.75
C GLN A 724 27.72 22.86 -55.85
N GLU A 725 26.80 21.93 -56.11
CA GLU A 725 26.91 20.99 -57.22
C GLU A 725 26.85 21.69 -58.58
N ILE A 726 25.93 22.65 -58.76
CA ILE A 726 25.86 23.47 -59.97
C ILE A 726 27.18 24.23 -60.17
N ARG A 727 27.72 24.86 -59.12
CA ARG A 727 29.04 25.52 -59.20
C ARG A 727 30.18 24.56 -59.56
N LYS A 728 30.16 23.32 -59.06
CA LYS A 728 31.14 22.28 -59.42
C LYS A 728 31.00 21.83 -60.88
N VAL A 729 29.80 21.84 -61.44
CA VAL A 729 29.56 21.55 -62.86
C VAL A 729 29.99 22.74 -63.72
N GLU A 730 29.78 23.98 -63.27
CA GLU A 730 30.24 25.19 -63.95
C GLU A 730 31.76 25.32 -63.97
N THR A 731 32.48 24.92 -62.90
CA THR A 731 33.95 24.90 -62.90
C THR A 731 34.51 23.78 -63.80
N LYS A 732 33.89 22.60 -63.81
CA LYS A 732 34.26 21.52 -64.76
C LYS A 732 33.94 21.87 -66.22
N SER A 733 32.88 22.65 -66.46
CA SER A 733 32.57 23.22 -67.79
C SER A 733 33.58 24.30 -68.18
N SER A 734 33.98 25.15 -67.23
CA SER A 734 35.01 26.19 -67.45
C SER A 734 36.40 25.61 -67.75
N ASP A 735 36.73 24.45 -67.17
CA ASP A 735 37.96 23.71 -67.48
C ASP A 735 37.89 22.98 -68.84
N SER A 736 36.70 22.60 -69.33
CA SER A 736 36.51 22.11 -70.70
C SER A 736 36.48 23.22 -71.77
N ILE A 737 36.14 24.46 -71.40
CA ILE A 737 36.14 25.61 -72.33
C ILE A 737 37.55 26.22 -72.47
N ARG A 738 38.45 26.04 -71.49
CA ARG A 738 39.85 26.53 -71.61
C ARG A 738 40.75 25.77 -72.59
N LEU A 739 40.25 24.73 -73.26
CA LEU A 739 40.97 24.00 -74.30
C LEU A 739 40.42 24.19 -75.72
N LYS A 740 39.42 25.06 -75.92
CA LYS A 740 38.96 25.48 -77.25
C LYS A 740 38.50 26.92 -77.21
N GLU A 741 39.40 27.86 -77.44
CA GLU A 741 39.12 29.09 -78.21
C GLU A 741 40.39 29.92 -78.34
N ASN A 742 41.19 29.52 -79.33
CA ASN A 742 42.14 30.38 -80.00
C ASN A 742 41.44 30.78 -81.31
N GLN A 743 40.75 31.91 -81.34
CA GLN A 743 40.67 32.86 -82.48
C GLN A 743 39.58 33.94 -82.25
N PRO A 744 39.82 35.19 -82.72
CA PRO A 744 38.93 36.32 -82.48
C PRO A 744 37.98 36.55 -83.66
N HIS A 745 36.68 36.66 -83.41
CA HIS A 745 35.79 37.38 -84.31
C HIS A 745 34.72 38.15 -83.54
N ALA A 746 34.50 39.35 -84.04
CA ALA A 746 33.65 40.37 -83.48
C ALA A 746 32.20 40.26 -83.99
N ILE A 747 31.33 41.08 -83.38
CA ILE A 747 30.11 41.70 -83.95
C ILE A 747 28.75 40.98 -83.72
N TRP A 748 27.85 41.74 -83.06
CA TRP A 748 26.37 41.86 -83.19
C TRP A 748 25.39 41.38 -82.09
N PHE A 749 24.86 42.39 -81.37
CA PHE A 749 23.46 42.84 -81.28
C PHE A 749 22.29 41.94 -80.77
N THR A 750 21.66 42.47 -79.70
CA THR A 750 20.21 42.63 -79.39
C THR A 750 19.34 41.57 -78.69
N LYS A 751 18.69 42.08 -77.63
CA LYS A 751 17.27 41.97 -77.19
C LYS A 751 16.62 40.57 -77.07
N LEU A 752 16.07 40.32 -75.87
CA LEU A 752 14.66 39.96 -75.53
C LEU A 752 14.69 39.53 -74.04
N LYS A 753 14.15 40.24 -73.04
CA LYS A 753 12.75 40.52 -72.72
C LYS A 753 11.79 39.36 -73.04
N ASN A 754 11.56 38.46 -72.07
CA ASN A 754 10.22 38.18 -71.51
C ASN A 754 10.19 36.94 -70.60
N ARG A 755 9.60 37.13 -69.42
CA ARG A 755 8.62 36.28 -68.72
C ARG A 755 8.68 34.75 -68.95
N LYS A 756 8.91 34.02 -67.87
CA LYS A 756 7.82 33.39 -67.11
C LYS A 756 8.19 33.33 -65.64
#